data_AF-A0A818A667-F1
#
_entry.id   AF-A0A818A667-F1
#
_cell.length_a   1.000
_cell.length_b   1.000
_cell.length_c   1.000
_cell.angle_alpha   90.00
_cell.angle_beta   90.00
_cell.angle_gamma   90.00
#
_symmetry.space_group_name_H-M   'P 1'
#
loop_
_entity.id
_entity.type
_entity.pdbx_description
1 polymer ?
#
loop_
_entity_poly.entity_id
_entity_poly.type
_entity_poly.pdbx_seq_one_letter_code
_entity_poly.pdbx_strand_id
1 'polypeptide(L)'
;MYLSYTNRKTIFCLLILFCFNYQSETIDESNFFIYNDGIELPREDDTHSEQIILSPEIPFITTIYESVYINTNGFLSFLLPIAYFFPQITLTSYTGYAIIAPFWADIDASIKGGSITYKYSKEEDLLRKAKDLIQQGFSQSQTFQPKSVLICTWQNVHPLLDKENKKNTFQVAIVSDGVQTFSIFMYAKIEFISAYSPTKLGREDRYAEAGFTDGTPQQTIVLPGSGGETMVNLVKESNIGKPGVWVYLIGDRRQYGRFRVTPAGSDDNYEQAFAPVQPAYSSNMFPQERHNFYYEQLTSPLASTIPPDAVECQTCARNSQCENQGNGYCCRCIFPYLGSGLRCERAENYPVVGKINGEINGHKLDSELQGYIYIEDGRIHNSLYNMPLIHSHLQQLIPLFNTINWLFGAIHRFSDPIENGFALTGGIVNRSSLIRFFEVDNTTEQSILNIEQHFRGIESGVLYVDTYINGSLPHPEGNLSVSIGNNNIKYIKRSLGHYDAKSLATYTLISKVDNNSSVVYNMSYEVEDTLTFYECLHNPHRAGKEMVVSIQDNHIYHSIEDTTIRFFTISKVGTQAPKFDPCDSSPCHGYAQCIPNFEQHSYECKCNSGFIGDGIRRCDDINECTQSPCHPNAICTNTYGNFTCECKQNYIGNGFFCKPINDEIETCTTKICPQFSTCIQDPHTRQARCLCKEGWQMVDDSENHAPGSSKSVCKPKQCNEYYNCDTYANCLINENTQKYECICKPGFYGDGYSCTAHFCSSDGDCGYNAHCLPDEQRPGFSKCVCDPGFLNDGTTFSTCVKDVISCNIENKCHTNAQCVYNERIDRHVCLCRTGYKGDGITCRHEHSCLENATICSTSAACVYDPILQDNVCSCRDGFVGDGMHCAEILGGPKEQFLIVNQGQTILKVPLTASGLTNGNENRILYVPRMRAVGISIDCRQQFVYFTDTSGKTIQRMKYDGSEQKIILSGLGSPEGIAVDWVSRLIFWTDSLLKRIEVAKVDGSLRKVLLDKNIQNPRAIAVNPELGYVFWTDWNRQNPRIERANMDGSERKILVSDKLGLPNGLYYDHHRRELCWGDAKMKTIECVRDDGSNRRIVLADQTTMIFGLSDGLQYAYWTDWSTNKIGRIDKTPSHSPDSVLLPSGGNGKLYGLVAVKNSCPHDINNVCNENNDCTTGQLCLPNLSLRSKRVCQCADNAGLQCLLRERPPPPLPPQFG
;
A
#
# COMPACT_ATOMS: atom_id res chain seq x y z
N MET A 1 21.12 -90.95 11.44
CA MET A 1 21.12 -91.16 9.98
C MET A 1 19.69 -90.96 9.49
N TYR A 2 19.49 -90.10 8.47
CA TYR A 2 18.28 -89.82 7.68
C TYR A 2 16.99 -89.31 8.37
N LEU A 3 16.76 -87.99 8.29
CA LEU A 3 15.55 -87.32 7.76
C LEU A 3 15.48 -85.85 8.23
N SER A 4 15.84 -84.89 7.35
CA SER A 4 15.33 -83.50 7.31
C SER A 4 16.25 -82.64 6.43
N TYR A 5 16.14 -82.77 5.10
CA TYR A 5 16.87 -81.91 4.15
C TYR A 5 16.06 -81.58 2.88
N THR A 6 14.73 -81.46 3.00
CA THR A 6 13.82 -81.27 1.85
C THR A 6 12.72 -80.24 2.13
N ASN A 7 13.03 -79.12 2.77
CA ASN A 7 12.06 -78.01 2.91
C ASN A 7 12.60 -76.59 2.64
N ARG A 8 13.89 -76.44 2.31
CA ARG A 8 14.44 -75.10 1.99
C ARG A 8 14.33 -74.69 0.53
N LYS A 9 14.21 -75.62 -0.44
CA LYS A 9 14.12 -75.26 -1.87
C LYS A 9 12.69 -74.92 -2.31
N THR A 10 11.67 -75.54 -1.74
CA THR A 10 10.26 -75.26 -2.09
C THR A 10 9.78 -73.94 -1.49
N ILE A 11 10.23 -73.60 -0.28
CA ILE A 11 9.91 -72.30 0.35
C ILE A 11 10.66 -71.15 -0.35
N PHE A 12 11.88 -71.37 -0.84
CA PHE A 12 12.61 -70.35 -1.61
C PHE A 12 12.02 -70.15 -3.01
N CYS A 13 11.54 -71.20 -3.69
CA CYS A 13 10.81 -71.04 -4.96
C CYS A 13 9.40 -70.46 -4.79
N LEU A 14 8.69 -70.73 -3.69
CA LEU A 14 7.40 -70.11 -3.40
C LEU A 14 7.53 -68.64 -2.97
N LEU A 15 8.60 -68.28 -2.24
CA LEU A 15 8.92 -66.87 -1.96
C LEU A 15 9.37 -66.13 -3.22
N ILE A 16 10.10 -66.78 -4.13
CA ILE A 16 10.45 -66.17 -5.43
C ILE A 16 9.19 -66.04 -6.33
N LEU A 17 8.27 -67.01 -6.32
CA LEU A 17 7.00 -66.89 -7.06
C LEU A 17 6.02 -65.87 -6.45
N PHE A 18 6.06 -65.63 -5.14
CA PHE A 18 5.34 -64.50 -4.51
C PHE A 18 6.06 -63.15 -4.67
N CYS A 19 7.38 -63.14 -4.85
CA CYS A 19 8.14 -61.91 -5.15
C CYS A 19 8.08 -61.50 -6.63
N PHE A 20 7.59 -62.34 -7.55
CA PHE A 20 7.45 -62.02 -8.97
C PHE A 20 6.05 -61.55 -9.40
N ASN A 21 5.15 -61.26 -8.46
CA ASN A 21 3.82 -60.69 -8.74
C ASN A 21 3.40 -59.56 -7.78
N TYR A 22 4.36 -58.79 -7.26
CA TYR A 22 4.06 -57.46 -6.73
C TYR A 22 4.52 -56.41 -7.74
N GLN A 23 3.85 -56.39 -8.91
CA GLN A 23 3.78 -55.16 -9.67
C GLN A 23 2.97 -54.20 -8.79
N SER A 24 3.65 -53.20 -8.22
CA SER A 24 2.99 -52.08 -7.56
C SER A 24 2.10 -51.41 -8.62
N GLU A 25 0.81 -51.76 -8.63
CA GLU A 25 -0.18 -51.11 -9.48
C GLU A 25 -0.25 -49.65 -9.06
N THR A 26 0.12 -48.76 -9.98
CA THR A 26 -0.04 -47.32 -9.85
C THR A 26 -1.52 -47.00 -9.63
N ILE A 27 -1.81 -45.97 -8.82
CA ILE A 27 -3.19 -45.58 -8.55
C ILE A 27 -3.93 -45.25 -9.86
N ASP A 28 -4.99 -46.01 -10.15
CA ASP A 28 -5.85 -45.75 -11.30
C ASP A 28 -6.66 -44.46 -11.07
N GLU A 29 -6.91 -43.70 -12.13
CA GLU A 29 -7.67 -42.44 -12.08
C GLU A 29 -9.07 -42.60 -11.46
N SER A 30 -9.69 -43.79 -11.57
CA SER A 30 -10.95 -44.12 -10.87
C SER A 30 -10.86 -44.03 -9.34
N ASN A 31 -9.66 -44.03 -8.78
CA ASN A 31 -9.42 -43.86 -7.35
C ASN A 31 -9.31 -42.39 -6.92
N PHE A 32 -9.29 -41.42 -7.84
CA PHE A 32 -9.34 -39.99 -7.51
C PHE A 32 -10.66 -39.62 -6.80
N PHE A 33 -10.68 -38.48 -6.11
CA PHE A 33 -11.94 -37.89 -5.68
C PHE A 33 -12.77 -37.51 -6.91
N ILE A 34 -14.08 -37.74 -6.87
CA ILE A 34 -14.97 -37.44 -7.99
C ILE A 34 -14.89 -35.94 -8.30
N TYR A 35 -14.56 -35.62 -9.56
CA TYR A 35 -14.31 -34.25 -10.01
C TYR A 35 -15.07 -33.88 -11.30
N ASN A 36 -15.77 -34.83 -11.94
CA ASN A 36 -16.44 -34.64 -13.24
C ASN A 36 -17.58 -33.61 -13.23
N ASP A 37 -18.10 -33.28 -12.06
CA ASP A 37 -19.13 -32.25 -11.84
C ASP A 37 -18.54 -30.93 -11.29
N GLY A 38 -17.21 -30.80 -11.31
CA GLY A 38 -16.48 -29.59 -10.95
C GLY A 38 -16.50 -28.52 -12.05
N ILE A 39 -15.97 -27.35 -11.72
CA ILE A 39 -15.79 -26.24 -12.65
C ILE A 39 -14.50 -26.48 -13.42
N GLU A 40 -14.58 -26.51 -14.76
CA GLU A 40 -13.40 -26.59 -15.63
C GLU A 40 -12.83 -25.19 -15.85
N LEU A 41 -11.50 -25.04 -15.72
CA LEU A 41 -10.80 -23.81 -16.08
C LEU A 41 -10.84 -23.57 -17.60
N PRO A 42 -10.72 -22.30 -18.04
CA PRO A 42 -10.54 -22.02 -19.46
C PRO A 42 -9.36 -22.82 -20.02
N ARG A 43 -9.55 -23.40 -21.22
CA ARG A 43 -8.50 -24.14 -21.93
C ARG A 43 -7.56 -23.16 -22.63
N GLU A 44 -6.86 -22.41 -21.80
CA GLU A 44 -5.90 -21.39 -22.18
C GLU A 44 -4.61 -21.66 -21.42
N ASP A 45 -3.50 -21.21 -22.01
CA ASP A 45 -2.21 -21.23 -21.33
C ASP A 45 -2.13 -20.08 -20.31
N ASP A 46 -1.36 -20.26 -19.25
CA ASP A 46 -1.16 -19.25 -18.19
C ASP A 46 -2.46 -18.61 -17.66
N THR A 47 -3.46 -19.43 -17.32
CA THR A 47 -4.75 -18.97 -16.76
C THR A 47 -4.97 -19.43 -15.31
N HIS A 48 -6.06 -18.99 -14.69
CA HIS A 48 -6.40 -19.31 -13.31
C HIS A 48 -7.91 -19.33 -13.06
N SER A 49 -8.32 -19.85 -11.89
CA SER A 49 -9.71 -19.80 -11.43
C SER A 49 -10.12 -18.39 -10.98
N GLU A 50 -11.42 -18.12 -10.98
CA GLU A 50 -11.97 -17.08 -10.11
C GLU A 50 -11.65 -17.38 -8.63
N GLN A 51 -11.78 -16.37 -7.76
CA GLN A 51 -11.53 -16.53 -6.33
C GLN A 51 -12.47 -17.57 -5.70
N ILE A 52 -11.93 -18.63 -5.12
CA ILE A 52 -12.71 -19.68 -4.47
C ILE A 52 -12.80 -19.36 -2.97
N ILE A 53 -14.02 -19.12 -2.48
CA ILE A 53 -14.26 -18.82 -1.07
C ILE A 53 -14.30 -20.11 -0.24
N LEU A 54 -13.52 -20.14 0.85
CA LEU A 54 -13.37 -21.29 1.74
C LEU A 54 -14.26 -21.12 2.98
N SER A 55 -15.13 -22.10 3.23
CA SER A 55 -16.06 -22.12 4.38
C SER A 55 -16.19 -23.54 4.95
N PRO A 56 -15.47 -23.90 6.02
CA PRO A 56 -14.66 -23.04 6.88
C PRO A 56 -13.35 -22.56 6.23
N GLU A 57 -12.82 -21.45 6.74
CA GLU A 57 -11.50 -20.94 6.36
C GLU A 57 -10.42 -21.96 6.72
N ILE A 58 -9.35 -22.00 5.93
CA ILE A 58 -8.36 -23.06 5.97
C ILE A 58 -7.06 -22.55 6.61
N PRO A 59 -6.66 -23.10 7.78
CA PRO A 59 -5.31 -22.93 8.30
C PRO A 59 -4.28 -23.56 7.35
N PHE A 60 -3.25 -22.80 6.99
CA PHE A 60 -2.11 -23.26 6.21
C PHE A 60 -0.83 -22.65 6.77
N ILE A 61 0.05 -23.52 7.27
CA ILE A 61 1.32 -23.19 7.94
C ILE A 61 1.06 -22.27 9.15
N THR A 62 1.32 -20.97 9.03
CA THR A 62 1.18 -19.97 10.10
C THR A 62 -0.02 -19.06 9.91
N THR A 63 -0.73 -19.18 8.78
CA THR A 63 -1.76 -18.21 8.35
C THR A 63 -3.08 -18.93 8.08
N ILE A 64 -4.19 -18.24 8.31
CA ILE A 64 -5.54 -18.72 8.02
C ILE A 64 -6.02 -18.02 6.74
N TYR A 65 -6.46 -18.79 5.76
CA TYR A 65 -6.90 -18.26 4.47
C TYR A 65 -8.40 -18.44 4.24
N GLU A 66 -9.05 -17.36 3.84
CA GLU A 66 -10.49 -17.29 3.53
C GLU A 66 -10.78 -17.66 2.05
N SER A 67 -9.76 -17.65 1.19
CA SER A 67 -9.91 -17.93 -0.24
C SER A 67 -8.66 -18.54 -0.87
N VAL A 68 -8.82 -19.15 -2.05
CA VAL A 68 -7.72 -19.73 -2.83
C VAL A 68 -7.98 -19.62 -4.34
N TYR A 69 -6.91 -19.61 -5.13
CA TYR A 69 -6.91 -19.63 -6.59
C TYR A 69 -6.22 -20.89 -7.10
N ILE A 70 -6.68 -21.40 -8.24
CA ILE A 70 -6.11 -22.57 -8.93
C ILE A 70 -5.48 -22.10 -10.22
N ASN A 71 -4.22 -22.44 -10.44
CA ASN A 71 -3.44 -21.96 -11.58
C ASN A 71 -3.15 -23.10 -12.55
N THR A 72 -3.11 -22.81 -13.86
CA THR A 72 -2.88 -23.82 -14.92
C THR A 72 -1.59 -24.59 -14.71
N ASN A 73 -0.55 -23.89 -14.29
CA ASN A 73 0.81 -24.35 -14.04
C ASN A 73 0.99 -25.29 -12.83
N GLY A 74 -0.10 -25.89 -12.33
CA GLY A 74 -0.05 -27.05 -11.44
C GLY A 74 0.16 -26.73 -9.95
N PHE A 75 -0.30 -25.55 -9.53
CA PHE A 75 -0.27 -25.10 -8.13
C PHE A 75 -1.46 -24.22 -7.74
N LEU A 76 -1.70 -24.12 -6.43
CA LEU A 76 -2.70 -23.25 -5.81
C LEU A 76 -2.00 -22.08 -5.12
N SER A 77 -2.62 -20.90 -5.15
CA SER A 77 -2.14 -19.69 -4.47
C SER A 77 -3.24 -19.07 -3.62
N PHE A 78 -2.90 -18.57 -2.43
CA PHE A 78 -3.92 -18.06 -1.49
C PHE A 78 -4.12 -16.54 -1.48
N LEU A 79 -3.13 -15.77 -1.92
CA LEU A 79 -3.16 -14.30 -1.83
C LEU A 79 -3.66 -13.64 -3.11
N LEU A 80 -3.15 -14.07 -4.26
CA LEU A 80 -3.41 -13.51 -5.58
C LEU A 80 -3.37 -14.64 -6.62
N PRO A 81 -4.09 -14.53 -7.75
CA PRO A 81 -3.92 -15.44 -8.88
C PRO A 81 -2.55 -15.24 -9.52
N ILE A 82 -1.91 -16.33 -9.94
CA ILE A 82 -0.59 -16.32 -10.57
C ILE A 82 -0.71 -17.08 -11.90
N ALA A 83 -1.07 -16.34 -12.95
CA ALA A 83 -1.28 -16.87 -14.29
C ALA A 83 0.02 -17.36 -14.93
N TYR A 84 1.09 -16.55 -14.88
CA TYR A 84 2.32 -16.80 -15.63
C TYR A 84 3.28 -17.79 -14.97
N PHE A 85 3.86 -18.72 -15.76
CA PHE A 85 4.98 -19.55 -15.31
C PHE A 85 6.30 -18.77 -15.27
N PHE A 86 7.01 -18.84 -14.14
CA PHE A 86 8.32 -18.20 -13.96
C PHE A 86 9.42 -19.25 -13.80
N PRO A 87 10.23 -19.53 -14.84
CA PRO A 87 11.28 -20.54 -14.79
C PRO A 87 12.47 -20.17 -13.91
N GLN A 88 12.41 -19.09 -13.12
CA GLN A 88 13.43 -18.71 -12.14
C GLN A 88 12.96 -18.78 -10.67
N ILE A 89 11.66 -18.97 -10.40
CA ILE A 89 11.08 -19.05 -9.05
C ILE A 89 10.89 -20.52 -8.64
N THR A 90 11.46 -20.97 -7.51
CA THR A 90 11.27 -22.33 -6.94
C THR A 90 10.50 -22.27 -5.62
N LEU A 91 9.90 -23.38 -5.16
CA LEU A 91 9.30 -23.50 -3.83
C LEU A 91 10.30 -23.16 -2.72
N THR A 92 11.58 -23.50 -2.92
CA THR A 92 12.69 -23.26 -1.97
C THR A 92 13.28 -21.84 -2.04
N SER A 93 12.95 -21.06 -3.08
CA SER A 93 13.30 -19.65 -3.19
C SER A 93 12.31 -18.79 -2.41
N TYR A 94 12.67 -17.54 -2.10
CA TYR A 94 11.71 -16.60 -1.52
C TYR A 94 10.67 -16.20 -2.57
N THR A 95 9.59 -16.97 -2.66
CA THR A 95 8.49 -16.72 -3.60
C THR A 95 7.67 -15.51 -3.17
N GLY A 96 7.56 -15.25 -1.86
CA GLY A 96 6.66 -14.24 -1.31
C GLY A 96 5.17 -14.60 -1.41
N TYR A 97 4.85 -15.82 -1.86
CA TYR A 97 3.49 -16.30 -2.05
C TYR A 97 3.28 -17.63 -1.31
N ALA A 98 2.16 -17.75 -0.60
CA ALA A 98 1.72 -19.00 -0.01
C ALA A 98 1.16 -19.93 -1.11
N ILE A 99 1.83 -21.06 -1.32
CA ILE A 99 1.60 -21.96 -2.45
C ILE A 99 1.47 -23.41 -1.98
N ILE A 100 0.51 -24.13 -2.58
CA ILE A 100 0.43 -25.59 -2.55
C ILE A 100 0.64 -26.08 -3.98
N ALA A 101 1.76 -26.74 -4.24
CA ALA A 101 2.14 -27.22 -5.55
C ALA A 101 2.08 -28.75 -5.58
N PRO A 102 1.01 -29.38 -6.07
CA PRO A 102 1.04 -30.81 -6.37
C PRO A 102 2.03 -31.13 -7.51
N PHE A 103 2.16 -30.27 -8.52
CA PHE A 103 3.12 -30.45 -9.61
C PHE A 103 3.31 -29.12 -10.36
N TRP A 104 4.25 -28.29 -9.91
CA TRP A 104 4.50 -26.97 -10.51
C TRP A 104 5.45 -27.08 -11.71
N ALA A 105 4.93 -26.82 -12.90
CA ALA A 105 5.65 -26.80 -14.17
C ALA A 105 4.97 -25.85 -15.17
N ASP A 106 5.60 -25.60 -16.32
CA ASP A 106 5.01 -24.87 -17.45
C ASP A 106 3.98 -25.77 -18.16
N ILE A 107 2.72 -25.67 -17.74
CA ILE A 107 1.62 -26.56 -18.15
C ILE A 107 0.68 -25.80 -19.08
N ASP A 108 0.54 -26.33 -20.29
CA ASP A 108 -0.39 -25.80 -21.28
C ASP A 108 -1.69 -26.62 -21.30
N ALA A 109 -2.78 -25.94 -20.95
CA ALA A 109 -4.14 -26.46 -20.94
C ALA A 109 -4.92 -26.16 -22.24
N SER A 110 -4.32 -25.45 -23.20
CA SER A 110 -4.94 -25.07 -24.48
C SER A 110 -4.96 -26.19 -25.53
N ILE A 111 -4.10 -27.20 -25.37
CA ILE A 111 -3.97 -28.32 -26.31
C ILE A 111 -5.14 -29.31 -26.17
N LYS A 112 -5.66 -29.80 -27.32
CA LYS A 112 -6.77 -30.78 -27.37
C LYS A 112 -6.40 -32.09 -26.65
N GLY A 113 -6.82 -32.23 -25.39
CA GLY A 113 -6.73 -33.50 -24.65
C GLY A 113 -6.57 -33.38 -23.13
N GLY A 114 -6.16 -32.21 -22.61
CA GLY A 114 -6.04 -31.94 -21.18
C GLY A 114 -7.20 -31.10 -20.63
N SER A 115 -7.51 -31.25 -19.35
CA SER A 115 -8.47 -30.40 -18.63
C SER A 115 -8.03 -30.16 -17.19
N ILE A 116 -8.39 -29.00 -16.65
CA ILE A 116 -8.14 -28.66 -15.25
C ILE A 116 -9.48 -28.36 -14.61
N THR A 117 -9.86 -29.16 -13.62
CA THR A 117 -11.18 -29.08 -12.98
C THR A 117 -11.04 -28.92 -11.48
N TYR A 118 -11.96 -28.17 -10.88
CA TYR A 118 -11.98 -28.00 -9.44
C TYR A 118 -13.37 -28.03 -8.83
N LYS A 119 -13.46 -28.51 -7.60
CA LYS A 119 -14.70 -28.65 -6.85
C LYS A 119 -14.48 -28.37 -5.38
N TYR A 120 -15.13 -27.32 -4.86
CA TYR A 120 -15.26 -27.11 -3.42
C TYR A 120 -16.55 -27.78 -2.95
N SER A 121 -16.44 -28.77 -2.05
CA SER A 121 -17.58 -29.61 -1.65
C SER A 121 -17.65 -29.83 -0.14
N LYS A 122 -18.89 -30.06 0.31
CA LYS A 122 -19.25 -30.51 1.67
C LYS A 122 -20.02 -31.83 1.63
N GLU A 123 -19.98 -32.53 0.50
CA GLU A 123 -20.67 -33.82 0.32
C GLU A 123 -20.06 -34.89 1.23
N GLU A 124 -20.94 -35.60 1.94
CA GLU A 124 -20.57 -36.54 2.99
C GLU A 124 -19.73 -37.72 2.45
N ASP A 125 -19.97 -38.15 1.21
CA ASP A 125 -19.20 -39.21 0.56
C ASP A 125 -17.74 -38.82 0.28
N LEU A 126 -17.51 -37.58 -0.17
CA LEU A 126 -16.16 -37.06 -0.40
C LEU A 126 -15.42 -36.80 0.92
N LEU A 127 -16.12 -36.27 1.92
CA LEU A 127 -15.58 -36.04 3.26
C LEU A 127 -15.22 -37.37 3.95
N ARG A 128 -16.04 -38.42 3.79
CA ARG A 128 -15.78 -39.77 4.31
C ARG A 128 -14.55 -40.39 3.65
N LYS A 129 -14.45 -40.33 2.33
CA LYS A 129 -13.25 -40.79 1.61
C LYS A 129 -11.98 -40.07 2.06
N ALA A 130 -12.05 -38.75 2.24
CA ALA A 130 -10.93 -37.94 2.74
C ALA A 130 -10.53 -38.34 4.16
N LYS A 131 -11.53 -38.53 5.04
CA LYS A 131 -11.32 -38.98 6.41
C LYS A 131 -10.61 -40.34 6.46
N ASP A 132 -11.05 -41.31 5.66
CA ASP A 132 -10.47 -42.66 5.63
C ASP A 132 -8.98 -42.63 5.21
N LEU A 133 -8.62 -41.78 4.23
CA LEU A 133 -7.23 -41.60 3.80
C LEU A 133 -6.37 -40.91 4.87
N ILE A 134 -6.91 -39.88 5.55
CA ILE A 134 -6.20 -39.18 6.63
C ILE A 134 -5.97 -40.13 7.83
N GLN A 135 -6.98 -40.90 8.22
CA GLN A 135 -6.90 -41.83 9.35
C GLN A 135 -5.93 -43.00 9.09
N GLN A 136 -5.73 -43.38 7.82
CA GLN A 136 -4.70 -44.36 7.44
C GLN A 136 -3.27 -43.83 7.65
N GLY A 137 -3.06 -42.52 7.45
CA GLY A 137 -1.75 -41.87 7.64
C GLY A 137 -1.48 -41.32 9.04
N PHE A 138 -2.54 -40.95 9.77
CA PHE A 138 -2.48 -40.33 11.09
C PHE A 138 -3.41 -41.07 12.05
N SER A 139 -2.92 -42.19 12.60
CA SER A 139 -3.68 -43.05 13.52
C SER A 139 -4.18 -42.32 14.78
N GLN A 140 -3.51 -41.24 15.20
CA GLN A 140 -3.91 -40.38 16.32
C GLN A 140 -5.04 -39.38 15.97
N SER A 141 -5.34 -39.16 14.68
CA SER A 141 -6.37 -38.20 14.23
C SER A 141 -7.80 -38.77 14.25
N GLN A 142 -8.10 -39.70 15.16
CA GLN A 142 -9.44 -40.32 15.26
C GLN A 142 -10.56 -39.29 15.58
N THR A 143 -10.19 -38.14 16.14
CA THR A 143 -11.10 -37.03 16.48
C THR A 143 -11.34 -36.03 15.34
N PHE A 144 -10.58 -36.09 14.24
CA PHE A 144 -10.73 -35.19 13.10
C PHE A 144 -12.03 -35.48 12.32
N GLN A 145 -12.82 -34.45 12.08
CA GLN A 145 -14.10 -34.52 11.38
C GLN A 145 -14.16 -33.49 10.25
N PRO A 146 -13.84 -33.88 9.00
CA PRO A 146 -13.73 -32.93 7.90
C PRO A 146 -15.09 -32.27 7.60
N LYS A 147 -15.08 -30.94 7.44
CA LYS A 147 -16.27 -30.12 7.13
C LYS A 147 -16.31 -29.67 5.67
N SER A 148 -15.15 -29.60 5.03
CA SER A 148 -15.03 -29.22 3.63
C SER A 148 -13.85 -29.91 2.95
N VAL A 149 -13.97 -30.11 1.65
CA VAL A 149 -12.88 -30.56 0.78
C VAL A 149 -12.84 -29.71 -0.50
N LEU A 150 -11.65 -29.20 -0.84
CA LEU A 150 -11.37 -28.60 -2.14
C LEU A 150 -10.59 -29.61 -2.99
N ILE A 151 -11.13 -30.01 -4.12
CA ILE A 151 -10.54 -30.96 -5.06
C ILE A 151 -10.08 -30.18 -6.29
N CYS A 152 -8.83 -30.36 -6.71
CA CYS A 152 -8.28 -29.76 -7.94
C CYS A 152 -7.59 -30.85 -8.75
N THR A 153 -7.96 -31.03 -10.01
CA THR A 153 -7.51 -32.12 -10.86
C THR A 153 -6.95 -31.58 -12.17
N TRP A 154 -5.69 -31.92 -12.45
CA TRP A 154 -5.06 -31.71 -13.75
C TRP A 154 -5.08 -33.05 -14.48
N GLN A 155 -5.97 -33.18 -15.45
CA GLN A 155 -6.19 -34.42 -16.19
C GLN A 155 -5.56 -34.32 -17.57
N ASN A 156 -4.67 -35.25 -17.91
CA ASN A 156 -4.05 -35.35 -19.23
C ASN A 156 -3.40 -34.05 -19.73
N VAL A 157 -2.85 -33.25 -18.82
CA VAL A 157 -2.25 -31.94 -19.14
C VAL A 157 -0.90 -32.10 -19.83
N HIS A 158 -0.52 -31.10 -20.63
CA HIS A 158 0.63 -31.12 -21.52
C HIS A 158 1.69 -30.08 -21.10
N PRO A 159 2.97 -30.28 -21.44
CA PRO A 159 3.94 -29.19 -21.39
C PRO A 159 3.78 -28.24 -22.59
N LEU A 160 4.08 -26.95 -22.40
CA LEU A 160 3.85 -25.85 -23.35
C LEU A 160 4.35 -26.05 -24.79
N LEU A 161 5.42 -26.82 -25.00
CA LEU A 161 6.09 -26.94 -26.31
C LEU A 161 6.23 -28.39 -26.80
N ASP A 162 5.26 -29.24 -26.48
CA ASP A 162 5.40 -30.69 -26.70
C ASP A 162 5.37 -31.12 -28.18
N LYS A 163 6.34 -31.97 -28.56
CA LYS A 163 6.39 -32.70 -29.84
C LYS A 163 6.18 -34.21 -29.67
N GLU A 164 6.18 -34.73 -28.44
CA GLU A 164 6.19 -36.17 -28.10
C GLU A 164 4.88 -36.68 -27.47
N ASN A 165 3.87 -35.83 -27.26
CA ASN A 165 2.52 -36.17 -26.76
C ASN A 165 2.52 -36.81 -25.35
N LYS A 166 3.40 -36.35 -24.46
CA LYS A 166 3.49 -36.76 -23.05
C LYS A 166 2.42 -36.07 -22.23
N LYS A 167 1.82 -36.80 -21.28
CA LYS A 167 0.68 -36.33 -20.47
C LYS A 167 0.83 -36.65 -19.00
N ASN A 168 0.50 -35.67 -18.16
CA ASN A 168 0.43 -35.84 -16.71
C ASN A 168 -1.03 -35.81 -16.23
N THR A 169 -1.34 -36.66 -15.24
CA THR A 169 -2.63 -36.70 -14.55
C THR A 169 -2.41 -36.79 -13.05
N PHE A 170 -2.80 -35.74 -12.33
CA PHE A 170 -2.63 -35.61 -10.88
C PHE A 170 -3.75 -34.78 -10.23
N GLN A 171 -3.96 -34.97 -8.93
CA GLN A 171 -5.01 -34.32 -8.15
C GLN A 171 -4.50 -33.92 -6.77
N VAL A 172 -4.98 -32.79 -6.25
CA VAL A 172 -4.86 -32.40 -4.83
C VAL A 172 -6.23 -32.25 -4.20
N ALA A 173 -6.38 -32.77 -2.98
CA ALA A 173 -7.52 -32.52 -2.12
C ALA A 173 -7.07 -31.81 -0.83
N ILE A 174 -7.62 -30.61 -0.57
CA ILE A 174 -7.41 -29.87 0.68
C ILE A 174 -8.63 -30.08 1.57
N VAL A 175 -8.41 -30.69 2.73
CA VAL A 175 -9.46 -31.18 3.63
C VAL A 175 -9.35 -30.44 4.95
N SER A 176 -10.42 -29.77 5.39
CA SER A 176 -10.39 -28.99 6.64
C SER A 176 -11.66 -29.17 7.46
N ASP A 177 -11.51 -29.10 8.79
CA ASP A 177 -12.61 -28.98 9.77
C ASP A 177 -12.75 -27.55 10.33
N GLY A 178 -11.91 -26.63 9.82
CA GLY A 178 -11.76 -25.24 10.28
C GLY A 178 -10.75 -25.05 11.40
N VAL A 179 -10.17 -26.13 11.95
CA VAL A 179 -9.14 -26.11 12.99
C VAL A 179 -7.86 -26.75 12.48
N GLN A 180 -7.95 -27.95 11.90
CA GLN A 180 -6.87 -28.65 11.21
C GLN A 180 -7.12 -28.70 9.71
N THR A 181 -6.04 -28.69 8.95
CA THR A 181 -6.07 -28.82 7.50
C THR A 181 -5.08 -29.89 7.05
N PHE A 182 -5.56 -30.79 6.22
CA PHE A 182 -4.76 -31.81 5.57
C PHE A 182 -4.72 -31.55 4.05
N SER A 183 -3.59 -31.90 3.44
CA SER A 183 -3.42 -31.98 1.99
C SER A 183 -3.21 -33.43 1.58
N ILE A 184 -3.90 -33.86 0.52
CA ILE A 184 -3.78 -35.18 -0.09
C ILE A 184 -3.38 -34.99 -1.55
N PHE A 185 -2.17 -35.39 -1.94
CA PHE A 185 -1.75 -35.44 -3.34
C PHE A 185 -1.94 -36.85 -3.90
N MET A 186 -2.46 -36.95 -5.11
CA MET A 186 -2.74 -38.20 -5.82
C MET A 186 -2.15 -38.12 -7.23
N TYR A 187 -1.26 -39.03 -7.59
CA TYR A 187 -0.57 -39.05 -8.88
C TYR A 187 -0.91 -40.34 -9.64
N ALA A 188 -1.74 -40.23 -10.69
CA ALA A 188 -2.08 -41.38 -11.53
C ALA A 188 -1.05 -41.60 -12.64
N LYS A 189 -0.53 -40.52 -13.21
CA LYS A 189 0.37 -40.58 -14.37
C LYS A 189 1.32 -39.37 -14.42
N ILE A 190 2.63 -39.59 -14.50
CA ILE A 190 3.65 -38.56 -14.72
C ILE A 190 4.59 -39.03 -15.83
N GLU A 191 4.45 -38.46 -17.03
CA GLU A 191 5.25 -38.77 -18.23
C GLU A 191 6.25 -37.68 -18.59
N PHE A 192 6.03 -36.44 -18.12
CA PHE A 192 6.99 -35.35 -18.21
C PHE A 192 7.28 -34.79 -16.83
N ILE A 193 8.51 -34.31 -16.64
CA ILE A 193 9.00 -33.69 -15.40
C ILE A 193 9.57 -32.30 -15.64
N SER A 194 9.46 -31.77 -16.86
CA SER A 194 9.92 -30.46 -17.29
C SER A 194 9.25 -30.16 -18.64
N ALA A 195 9.20 -28.88 -19.02
CA ALA A 195 8.65 -28.46 -20.31
C ALA A 195 9.50 -28.91 -21.52
N TYR A 196 10.81 -29.14 -21.31
CA TYR A 196 11.77 -29.66 -22.31
C TYR A 196 12.38 -31.01 -21.92
N SER A 197 12.72 -31.84 -22.90
CA SER A 197 13.67 -32.95 -22.73
C SER A 197 15.11 -32.39 -22.64
N PRO A 198 15.91 -32.70 -21.60
CA PRO A 198 17.23 -32.10 -21.37
C PRO A 198 18.27 -32.29 -22.49
N THR A 199 17.98 -33.11 -23.52
CA THR A 199 19.01 -33.68 -24.39
C THR A 199 19.17 -33.05 -25.77
N LYS A 200 18.38 -32.04 -26.19
CA LYS A 200 18.38 -31.64 -27.62
C LYS A 200 18.48 -30.18 -28.04
N LEU A 201 18.40 -29.15 -27.19
CA LEU A 201 18.43 -27.76 -27.71
C LEU A 201 19.00 -26.64 -26.81
N GLY A 202 19.61 -26.95 -25.66
CA GLY A 202 20.40 -25.94 -24.92
C GLY A 202 19.62 -24.75 -24.34
N ARG A 203 18.29 -24.84 -24.19
CA ARG A 203 17.53 -24.03 -23.23
C ARG A 203 17.25 -24.92 -22.01
N GLU A 204 17.75 -24.51 -20.86
CA GLU A 204 17.57 -25.21 -19.59
C GLU A 204 16.26 -24.79 -18.94
N ASP A 205 15.16 -25.46 -19.30
CA ASP A 205 13.95 -25.41 -18.48
C ASP A 205 14.07 -26.38 -17.31
N ARG A 206 13.56 -25.95 -16.16
CA ARG A 206 13.72 -26.64 -14.87
C ARG A 206 12.79 -27.83 -14.70
N TYR A 207 13.20 -28.73 -13.82
CA TYR A 207 12.37 -29.82 -13.33
C TYR A 207 11.18 -29.30 -12.52
N ALA A 208 10.06 -30.00 -12.64
CA ALA A 208 8.84 -29.72 -11.90
C ALA A 208 9.06 -29.88 -10.39
N GLU A 209 8.37 -29.07 -9.61
CA GLU A 209 8.45 -29.10 -8.15
C GLU A 209 7.11 -29.49 -7.52
N ALA A 210 7.16 -30.19 -6.40
CA ALA A 210 5.98 -30.53 -5.61
C ALA A 210 6.23 -30.24 -4.13
N GLY A 211 5.28 -29.58 -3.46
CA GLY A 211 5.45 -29.18 -2.06
C GLY A 211 4.54 -28.05 -1.59
N PHE A 212 4.96 -27.42 -0.51
CA PHE A 212 4.25 -26.40 0.25
C PHE A 212 5.21 -25.27 0.63
N THR A 213 4.77 -24.01 0.53
CA THR A 213 5.51 -22.86 1.08
C THR A 213 4.54 -21.79 1.55
N ASP A 214 4.84 -21.08 2.65
CA ASP A 214 4.10 -19.87 3.06
C ASP A 214 4.64 -18.60 2.39
N GLY A 215 5.57 -18.75 1.45
CA GLY A 215 6.29 -17.66 0.82
C GLY A 215 7.65 -17.38 1.46
N THR A 216 8.03 -18.11 2.52
CA THR A 216 9.33 -18.01 3.19
C THR A 216 10.17 -19.29 3.04
N PRO A 217 11.50 -19.18 2.89
CA PRO A 217 12.39 -20.35 2.87
C PRO A 217 12.36 -21.17 4.16
N GLN A 218 11.97 -20.56 5.29
CA GLN A 218 11.97 -21.19 6.61
C GLN A 218 10.81 -22.17 6.81
N GLN A 219 9.72 -22.00 6.07
CA GLN A 219 8.50 -22.82 6.16
C GLN A 219 8.16 -23.40 4.77
N THR A 220 9.17 -23.95 4.10
CA THR A 220 9.01 -24.66 2.82
C THR A 220 9.24 -26.15 3.01
N ILE A 221 8.34 -26.97 2.48
CA ILE A 221 8.48 -28.43 2.41
C ILE A 221 8.36 -28.87 0.96
N VAL A 222 9.31 -29.67 0.49
CA VAL A 222 9.29 -30.28 -0.84
C VAL A 222 9.06 -31.78 -0.72
N LEU A 223 8.34 -32.36 -1.68
CA LEU A 223 8.13 -33.80 -1.77
C LEU A 223 9.41 -34.52 -2.24
N PRO A 224 9.57 -35.82 -1.95
CA PRO A 224 10.70 -36.60 -2.44
C PRO A 224 10.84 -36.52 -3.96
N GLY A 225 12.03 -36.17 -4.43
CA GLY A 225 12.34 -36.04 -5.86
C GLY A 225 11.97 -34.71 -6.51
N SER A 226 11.28 -33.80 -5.80
CA SER A 226 10.96 -32.44 -6.28
C SER A 226 12.18 -31.71 -6.83
N GLY A 227 12.04 -31.10 -8.01
CA GLY A 227 13.12 -30.36 -8.68
C GLY A 227 14.21 -31.25 -9.30
N GLY A 228 13.96 -32.56 -9.49
CA GLY A 228 14.90 -33.49 -10.09
C GLY A 228 14.26 -34.62 -10.92
N GLU A 229 15.12 -35.46 -11.51
CA GLU A 229 14.71 -36.56 -12.41
C GLU A 229 13.85 -37.64 -11.73
N THR A 230 13.90 -37.72 -10.39
CA THR A 230 13.17 -38.71 -9.60
C THR A 230 11.71 -38.31 -9.33
N MET A 231 11.23 -37.15 -9.80
CA MET A 231 9.81 -36.75 -9.75
C MET A 231 8.85 -37.80 -10.32
N VAL A 232 9.29 -38.60 -11.30
CA VAL A 232 8.49 -39.71 -11.87
C VAL A 232 8.13 -40.79 -10.83
N ASN A 233 8.84 -40.86 -9.70
CA ASN A 233 8.59 -41.84 -8.64
C ASN A 233 7.42 -41.47 -7.74
N LEU A 234 6.88 -40.23 -7.82
CA LEU A 234 5.71 -39.82 -7.03
C LEU A 234 4.48 -40.70 -7.25
N VAL A 235 4.39 -41.36 -8.40
CA VAL A 235 3.33 -42.33 -8.79
C VAL A 235 3.52 -43.70 -8.11
N LYS A 236 4.75 -44.06 -7.73
CA LYS A 236 5.13 -45.39 -7.18
C LYS A 236 5.31 -45.37 -5.67
N GLU A 237 5.68 -44.23 -5.10
CA GLU A 237 5.97 -44.04 -3.67
C GLU A 237 4.76 -43.45 -2.92
N SER A 238 4.80 -43.51 -1.59
CA SER A 238 3.73 -43.02 -0.70
C SER A 238 4.19 -42.95 0.75
N ASN A 239 3.67 -41.97 1.51
CA ASN A 239 3.85 -41.88 2.96
C ASN A 239 2.73 -42.55 3.77
N ILE A 240 1.73 -43.16 3.12
CA ILE A 240 0.66 -43.94 3.76
C ILE A 240 0.59 -45.39 3.25
N GLY A 241 1.61 -45.83 2.49
CA GLY A 241 1.66 -47.18 1.92
C GLY A 241 0.69 -47.43 0.76
N LYS A 242 0.13 -46.37 0.14
CA LYS A 242 -0.70 -46.43 -1.06
C LYS A 242 0.00 -45.74 -2.23
N PRO A 243 0.60 -46.49 -3.19
CA PRO A 243 1.36 -45.91 -4.30
C PRO A 243 0.66 -44.72 -4.96
N GLY A 244 1.36 -43.60 -5.11
CA GLY A 244 0.79 -42.40 -5.73
C GLY A 244 0.03 -41.48 -4.78
N VAL A 245 -0.17 -41.86 -3.51
CA VAL A 245 -0.95 -41.07 -2.53
C VAL A 245 -0.05 -40.54 -1.41
N TRP A 246 -0.10 -39.23 -1.19
CA TRP A 246 0.69 -38.52 -0.19
C TRP A 246 -0.18 -37.66 0.71
N VAL A 247 -0.09 -37.83 2.03
CA VAL A 247 -0.94 -37.12 3.01
C VAL A 247 -0.10 -36.30 3.99
N TYR A 248 -0.44 -35.02 4.15
CA TYR A 248 0.26 -34.09 5.03
C TYR A 248 -0.71 -33.31 5.90
N LEU A 249 -0.36 -33.11 7.17
CA LEU A 249 -0.99 -32.10 8.03
C LEU A 249 -0.33 -30.75 7.71
N ILE A 250 -1.09 -29.82 7.13
CA ILE A 250 -0.57 -28.57 6.58
C ILE A 250 -1.01 -27.31 7.34
N GLY A 251 -1.89 -27.44 8.33
CA GLY A 251 -2.20 -26.35 9.26
C GLY A 251 -2.94 -26.84 10.50
N ASP A 252 -2.70 -26.19 11.64
CA ASP A 252 -3.45 -26.39 12.89
C ASP A 252 -3.58 -25.06 13.64
N ARG A 253 -4.82 -24.56 13.79
CA ARG A 253 -5.10 -23.29 14.51
C ARG A 253 -4.63 -23.32 15.95
N ARG A 254 -4.49 -24.50 16.57
CA ARG A 254 -4.05 -24.63 17.96
C ARG A 254 -2.55 -24.41 18.14
N GLN A 255 -1.77 -24.38 17.05
CA GLN A 255 -0.31 -24.27 17.07
C GLN A 255 0.20 -22.95 16.44
N TYR A 256 -0.52 -21.85 16.67
CA TYR A 256 -0.23 -20.55 16.07
C TYR A 256 1.22 -20.09 16.34
N GLY A 257 1.99 -19.82 15.28
CA GLY A 257 3.39 -19.36 15.32
C GLY A 257 4.47 -20.43 15.53
N ARG A 258 4.11 -21.72 15.71
CA ARG A 258 5.08 -22.83 15.85
C ARG A 258 4.79 -24.06 14.98
N PHE A 259 3.71 -24.03 14.20
CA PHE A 259 3.31 -25.13 13.35
C PHE A 259 4.34 -25.42 12.22
N ARG A 260 4.54 -26.71 11.92
CA ARG A 260 5.32 -27.20 10.77
C ARG A 260 4.50 -28.25 10.04
N VAL A 261 4.56 -28.24 8.71
CA VAL A 261 3.90 -29.26 7.89
C VAL A 261 4.44 -30.64 8.26
N THR A 262 3.54 -31.58 8.57
CA THR A 262 3.91 -32.89 9.12
C THR A 262 3.49 -34.00 8.16
N PRO A 263 4.41 -34.89 7.71
CA PRO A 263 4.06 -36.03 6.87
C PRO A 263 3.39 -37.16 7.69
N ALA A 264 2.44 -37.86 7.07
CA ALA A 264 1.88 -39.09 7.62
C ALA A 264 2.96 -40.13 7.95
N GLY A 265 2.75 -40.92 9.01
CA GLY A 265 3.68 -41.98 9.45
C GLY A 265 4.91 -41.51 10.25
N SER A 266 4.98 -40.22 10.65
CA SER A 266 5.98 -39.73 11.60
C SER A 266 5.53 -39.96 13.05
N ASP A 267 6.28 -40.74 13.85
CA ASP A 267 6.01 -40.95 15.27
C ASP A 267 6.31 -39.67 16.09
N ASP A 268 5.70 -39.45 17.26
CA ASP A 268 5.99 -38.29 18.13
C ASP A 268 7.46 -38.23 18.62
N ASN A 269 8.27 -39.26 18.35
CA ASN A 269 9.73 -39.29 18.55
C ASN A 269 10.54 -39.05 17.27
N TYR A 270 9.91 -38.64 16.17
CA TYR A 270 10.54 -38.34 14.88
C TYR A 270 11.20 -36.95 14.87
N GLU A 271 11.80 -36.53 15.98
CA GLU A 271 12.64 -35.32 16.07
C GLU A 271 14.01 -35.47 15.39
N GLN A 272 14.31 -36.61 14.73
CA GLN A 272 15.66 -36.90 14.21
C GLN A 272 15.81 -37.24 12.72
N ALA A 273 14.82 -37.05 11.85
CA ALA A 273 14.97 -37.42 10.43
C ALA A 273 14.94 -36.29 9.39
N PHE A 274 14.67 -35.03 9.77
CA PHE A 274 14.82 -33.90 8.84
C PHE A 274 15.38 -32.69 9.58
N ALA A 275 16.71 -32.65 9.71
CA ALA A 275 17.42 -31.53 10.30
C ALA A 275 17.35 -30.30 9.37
N PRO A 276 17.09 -29.08 9.89
CA PRO A 276 17.56 -27.88 9.25
C PRO A 276 19.09 -27.91 9.28
N VAL A 277 19.73 -27.69 8.14
CA VAL A 277 21.18 -27.48 8.08
C VAL A 277 21.50 -26.21 8.86
N GLN A 278 21.94 -26.34 10.12
CA GLN A 278 22.50 -25.27 10.92
C GLN A 278 24.03 -25.34 10.91
N PRO A 279 24.75 -24.19 10.84
CA PRO A 279 26.06 -24.04 11.45
C PRO A 279 25.89 -23.65 12.93
N ALA A 280 26.58 -24.38 13.81
CA ALA A 280 26.69 -24.10 15.24
C ALA A 280 27.50 -22.81 15.52
N TYR A 281 27.18 -22.07 16.59
CA TYR A 281 28.03 -21.97 17.78
C TYR A 281 27.35 -21.17 18.92
N SER A 282 27.72 -21.60 20.13
CA SER A 282 27.21 -21.32 21.46
C SER A 282 27.42 -19.90 22.00
N SER A 283 26.47 -19.46 22.82
CA SER A 283 26.59 -18.39 23.81
C SER A 283 27.54 -18.76 24.97
N ASN A 284 28.47 -17.88 25.32
CA ASN A 284 28.61 -17.34 26.68
C ASN A 284 29.78 -16.35 26.80
N MET A 285 29.57 -15.38 27.71
CA MET A 285 30.55 -14.58 28.44
C MET A 285 30.94 -13.20 27.86
N PHE A 286 30.19 -12.18 28.29
CA PHE A 286 30.73 -10.83 28.50
C PHE A 286 31.66 -10.87 29.74
N PRO A 287 32.74 -10.07 29.75
CA PRO A 287 32.73 -8.92 30.65
C PRO A 287 33.23 -7.62 30.01
N GLN A 288 32.91 -6.56 30.75
CA GLN A 288 33.02 -5.13 30.51
C GLN A 288 34.43 -4.55 30.24
N GLU A 289 34.40 -3.33 29.69
CA GLU A 289 35.39 -2.23 29.81
C GLU A 289 36.75 -2.33 29.09
N ARG A 290 36.93 -1.51 28.03
CA ARG A 290 37.73 -0.27 28.10
C ARG A 290 37.71 0.55 26.81
N HIS A 291 37.69 1.87 27.00
CA HIS A 291 37.81 2.95 26.03
C HIS A 291 39.13 2.99 25.23
N ASN A 292 39.03 3.63 24.05
CA ASN A 292 40.01 4.45 23.34
C ASN A 292 41.30 3.80 22.81
N PHE A 293 41.85 4.46 21.78
CA PHE A 293 43.06 4.17 20.98
C PHE A 293 42.76 3.36 19.70
N TYR A 294 42.92 3.82 18.45
CA TYR A 294 43.70 4.92 17.86
C TYR A 294 43.00 5.44 16.58
N TYR A 295 42.78 6.75 16.49
CA TYR A 295 42.93 7.49 15.23
C TYR A 295 44.43 7.79 15.11
N GLU A 296 45.04 7.35 14.01
CA GLU A 296 46.38 7.72 13.46
C GLU A 296 47.09 6.46 12.94
N GLN A 297 47.01 6.22 11.63
CA GLN A 297 48.10 5.72 10.76
C GLN A 297 47.52 5.36 9.38
N LEU A 298 47.21 6.38 8.58
CA LEU A 298 47.08 6.23 7.13
C LEU A 298 47.89 7.35 6.47
N THR A 299 49.21 7.26 6.62
CA THR A 299 50.16 7.98 5.77
C THR A 299 51.31 7.05 5.40
N SER A 300 51.44 6.82 4.08
CA SER A 300 52.57 6.25 3.35
C SER A 300 52.66 4.71 3.14
N PRO A 301 53.26 4.29 2.01
CA PRO A 301 52.90 3.10 1.27
C PRO A 301 53.84 1.94 1.59
N LEU A 302 53.29 0.84 2.09
CA LEU A 302 53.94 -0.46 2.01
C LEU A 302 52.86 -1.53 1.93
N ALA A 303 52.90 -2.23 0.81
CA ALA A 303 52.39 -3.58 0.68
C ALA A 303 52.83 -4.45 1.87
N SER A 304 52.06 -5.51 2.10
CA SER A 304 52.27 -6.60 3.06
C SER A 304 51.56 -6.44 4.42
N THR A 305 50.36 -7.00 4.50
CA THR A 305 50.02 -8.00 5.53
C THR A 305 48.84 -8.82 5.02
N ILE A 306 49.22 -9.84 4.26
CA ILE A 306 48.46 -11.02 3.86
C ILE A 306 48.02 -11.77 5.15
N PRO A 307 46.79 -12.32 5.27
CA PRO A 307 46.59 -13.55 6.02
C PRO A 307 47.11 -14.71 5.14
N PRO A 308 47.99 -15.55 5.70
CA PRO A 308 48.83 -16.50 4.96
C PRO A 308 47.98 -17.49 4.18
N ASP A 309 48.51 -17.92 3.04
CA ASP A 309 48.15 -19.12 2.29
C ASP A 309 46.91 -19.86 2.79
N ALA A 310 45.81 -19.81 2.03
CA ALA A 310 44.75 -20.79 2.18
C ALA A 310 45.27 -22.14 1.66
N VAL A 311 46.06 -22.80 2.50
CA VAL A 311 46.42 -24.22 2.35
C VAL A 311 45.14 -25.09 2.41
N GLU A 312 44.00 -24.55 2.89
CA GLU A 312 42.69 -25.18 2.88
C GLU A 312 41.53 -24.19 2.58
N CYS A 313 40.51 -24.66 1.86
CA CYS A 313 39.29 -23.96 1.37
C CYS A 313 38.35 -23.36 2.45
N GLN A 314 38.82 -23.02 3.65
CA GLN A 314 37.96 -22.65 4.78
C GLN A 314 37.48 -21.18 4.78
N THR A 315 37.91 -20.33 3.84
CA THR A 315 37.74 -18.87 3.91
C THR A 315 36.80 -18.24 2.86
N CYS A 316 36.12 -19.04 2.04
CA CYS A 316 35.19 -18.53 1.03
C CYS A 316 33.84 -18.09 1.63
N ALA A 317 33.17 -17.10 1.01
CA ALA A 317 31.88 -16.61 1.49
C ALA A 317 30.76 -17.65 1.33
N ARG A 318 29.67 -17.47 2.09
CA ARG A 318 28.43 -18.22 1.85
C ARG A 318 27.95 -17.94 0.41
N ASN A 319 27.47 -18.97 -0.28
CA ASN A 319 27.11 -18.93 -1.71
C ASN A 319 28.30 -18.76 -2.67
N SER A 320 29.48 -19.22 -2.27
CA SER A 320 30.64 -19.35 -3.14
C SER A 320 31.20 -20.78 -3.12
N GLN A 321 31.88 -21.17 -4.19
CA GLN A 321 32.61 -22.42 -4.32
C GLN A 321 34.11 -22.14 -4.32
N CYS A 322 34.86 -23.00 -3.62
CA CYS A 322 36.31 -22.99 -3.65
C CYS A 322 36.79 -23.82 -4.84
N GLU A 323 37.53 -23.21 -5.74
CA GLU A 323 38.07 -23.85 -6.94
C GLU A 323 39.57 -24.07 -6.80
N ASN A 324 40.03 -25.30 -7.00
CA ASN A 324 41.45 -25.63 -7.06
C ASN A 324 42.01 -25.27 -8.44
N GLN A 325 42.99 -24.37 -8.48
CA GLN A 325 43.61 -23.85 -9.70
C GLN A 325 44.98 -24.51 -9.99
N GLY A 326 45.27 -25.66 -9.38
CA GLY A 326 46.48 -26.45 -9.57
C GLY A 326 47.68 -25.98 -8.73
N ASN A 327 47.86 -24.67 -8.57
CA ASN A 327 48.92 -24.06 -7.76
C ASN A 327 48.40 -23.32 -6.51
N GLY A 328 47.10 -23.46 -6.20
CA GLY A 328 46.41 -22.83 -5.07
C GLY A 328 44.89 -22.78 -5.28
N TYR A 329 44.14 -22.15 -4.37
CA TYR A 329 42.67 -22.11 -4.40
C TYR A 329 42.12 -20.69 -4.56
N CYS A 330 40.98 -20.54 -5.27
CA CYS A 330 40.24 -19.29 -5.36
C CYS A 330 38.74 -19.49 -5.08
N CYS A 331 38.10 -18.50 -4.48
CA CYS A 331 36.65 -18.50 -4.27
C CYS A 331 35.91 -17.92 -5.48
N ARG A 332 34.78 -18.51 -5.85
CA ARG A 332 33.90 -18.02 -6.92
C ARG A 332 32.45 -18.05 -6.47
N CYS A 333 31.69 -16.97 -6.69
CA CYS A 333 30.27 -16.98 -6.36
C CYS A 333 29.50 -17.99 -7.21
N ILE A 334 28.58 -18.72 -6.56
CA ILE A 334 27.69 -19.66 -7.22
C ILE A 334 26.49 -18.85 -7.72
N PHE A 335 26.12 -19.03 -8.99
CA PHE A 335 24.93 -18.39 -9.55
C PHE A 335 23.67 -18.69 -8.69
N PRO A 336 22.78 -17.72 -8.41
CA PRO A 336 22.65 -16.37 -8.98
C PRO A 336 23.43 -15.28 -8.22
N TYR A 337 24.41 -15.65 -7.40
CA TYR A 337 25.21 -14.68 -6.66
C TYR A 337 26.39 -14.19 -7.52
N LEU A 338 26.63 -12.88 -7.48
CA LEU A 338 27.73 -12.18 -8.13
C LEU A 338 28.67 -11.62 -7.06
N GLY A 339 29.96 -11.52 -7.38
CA GLY A 339 30.96 -10.97 -6.47
C GLY A 339 32.31 -11.66 -6.57
N SER A 340 33.25 -11.26 -5.72
CA SER A 340 34.64 -11.73 -5.73
C SER A 340 34.83 -13.17 -5.24
N GLY A 341 33.77 -13.86 -4.82
CA GLY A 341 33.83 -15.17 -4.15
C GLY A 341 34.13 -15.08 -2.65
N LEU A 342 34.82 -14.04 -2.21
CA LEU A 342 34.95 -13.70 -0.78
C LEU A 342 33.77 -12.86 -0.27
N ARG A 343 32.99 -12.30 -1.19
CA ARG A 343 31.66 -11.75 -0.95
C ARG A 343 30.79 -12.06 -2.15
N CYS A 344 29.60 -12.59 -1.88
CA CYS A 344 28.67 -13.03 -2.89
C CYS A 344 27.29 -12.50 -2.57
N GLU A 345 26.79 -11.65 -3.46
CA GLU A 345 25.54 -10.94 -3.33
C GLU A 345 24.62 -11.35 -4.47
N ARG A 346 23.32 -11.53 -4.19
CA ARG A 346 22.37 -12.03 -5.18
C ARG A 346 22.10 -10.99 -6.25
N ALA A 347 22.24 -11.30 -7.54
CA ALA A 347 22.06 -10.35 -8.64
C ALA A 347 20.66 -9.67 -8.67
N GLU A 348 20.49 -8.63 -7.86
CA GLU A 348 19.26 -7.86 -7.64
C GLU A 348 19.57 -6.36 -7.76
N ASN A 349 18.54 -5.52 -7.85
CA ASN A 349 18.73 -4.07 -7.95
C ASN A 349 19.10 -3.48 -6.58
N TYR A 350 20.15 -2.66 -6.54
CA TYR A 350 20.71 -2.15 -5.28
C TYR A 350 20.64 -0.63 -5.16
N PRO A 351 20.21 -0.10 -4.00
CA PRO A 351 20.46 1.28 -3.63
C PRO A 351 21.95 1.53 -3.35
N VAL A 352 22.42 2.73 -3.67
CA VAL A 352 23.74 3.27 -3.36
C VAL A 352 23.58 4.42 -2.39
N VAL A 353 24.39 4.47 -1.34
CA VAL A 353 24.38 5.58 -0.37
C VAL A 353 25.82 5.99 -0.04
N GLY A 354 26.09 7.29 0.01
CA GLY A 354 27.41 7.78 0.33
C GLY A 354 27.46 9.21 0.82
N LYS A 355 28.56 9.56 1.51
CA LYS A 355 28.88 10.94 1.89
C LYS A 355 29.98 11.51 1.01
N ILE A 356 29.87 12.79 0.67
CA ILE A 356 30.84 13.54 -0.11
C ILE A 356 31.39 14.67 0.77
N ASN A 357 32.68 14.57 1.06
CA ASN A 357 33.41 15.55 1.85
C ASN A 357 34.51 16.21 1.00
N GLY A 358 35.00 17.37 1.45
CA GLY A 358 36.16 18.04 0.88
C GLY A 358 35.86 19.45 0.41
N GLU A 359 36.55 19.92 -0.63
CA GLU A 359 36.49 21.32 -1.09
C GLU A 359 36.58 21.42 -2.62
N ILE A 360 35.63 22.13 -3.24
CA ILE A 360 35.66 22.44 -4.67
C ILE A 360 35.55 23.95 -4.85
N ASN A 361 36.43 24.52 -5.67
CA ASN A 361 36.44 25.97 -5.97
C ASN A 361 36.46 26.85 -4.71
N GLY A 362 37.13 26.43 -3.63
CA GLY A 362 37.15 27.17 -2.36
C GLY A 362 35.95 26.93 -1.44
N HIS A 363 34.98 26.10 -1.84
CA HIS A 363 33.76 25.82 -1.07
C HIS A 363 33.78 24.42 -0.49
N LYS A 364 33.56 24.33 0.83
CA LYS A 364 33.44 23.03 1.52
C LYS A 364 32.18 22.28 1.08
N LEU A 365 32.34 20.99 0.87
CA LEU A 365 31.28 20.03 0.56
C LEU A 365 30.89 19.25 1.83
N ASP A 366 29.59 19.23 2.11
CA ASP A 366 28.92 18.34 3.06
C ASP A 366 27.66 17.80 2.38
N SER A 367 27.89 17.04 1.31
CA SER A 367 26.86 16.63 0.37
C SER A 367 26.67 15.11 0.43
N GLU A 368 25.49 14.64 0.04
CA GLU A 368 25.15 13.21 0.07
C GLU A 368 24.97 12.66 -1.35
N LEU A 369 25.43 11.43 -1.56
CA LEU A 369 25.21 10.64 -2.77
C LEU A 369 24.14 9.60 -2.46
N GLN A 370 23.08 9.56 -3.28
CA GLN A 370 22.16 8.43 -3.28
C GLN A 370 21.92 7.96 -4.71
N GLY A 371 21.79 6.66 -4.90
CA GLY A 371 21.56 6.10 -6.22
C GLY A 371 20.82 4.78 -6.20
N TYR A 372 20.48 4.27 -7.38
CA TYR A 372 19.83 3.00 -7.58
C TYR A 372 20.37 2.33 -8.85
N ILE A 373 20.73 1.06 -8.74
CA ILE A 373 21.37 0.27 -9.79
C ILE A 373 20.39 -0.78 -10.30
N TYR A 374 20.24 -0.86 -11.62
CA TYR A 374 19.50 -1.92 -12.31
C TYR A 374 20.50 -2.85 -13.00
N ILE A 375 20.70 -4.05 -12.45
CA ILE A 375 21.79 -4.95 -12.89
C ILE A 375 21.52 -5.57 -14.27
N GLU A 376 20.24 -5.83 -14.62
CA GLU A 376 19.88 -6.56 -15.85
C GLU A 376 20.31 -5.84 -17.14
N ASP A 377 20.21 -4.52 -17.17
CA ASP A 377 20.52 -3.71 -18.34
C ASP A 377 21.64 -2.68 -18.10
N GLY A 378 22.17 -2.59 -16.88
CA GLY A 378 23.26 -1.69 -16.53
C GLY A 378 22.82 -0.23 -16.36
N ARG A 379 21.52 0.03 -16.16
CA ARG A 379 21.01 1.38 -15.86
C ARG A 379 21.38 1.78 -14.44
N ILE A 380 21.87 3.00 -14.27
CA ILE A 380 22.28 3.54 -12.99
C ILE A 380 21.71 4.96 -12.84
N HIS A 381 20.98 5.18 -11.75
CA HIS A 381 20.43 6.47 -11.38
C HIS A 381 21.16 6.98 -10.15
N ASN A 382 21.89 8.08 -10.24
CA ASN A 382 22.55 8.71 -9.10
C ASN A 382 22.01 10.11 -8.86
N SER A 383 22.09 10.58 -7.62
CA SER A 383 21.64 11.89 -7.19
C SER A 383 22.57 12.45 -6.13
N LEU A 384 22.89 13.74 -6.25
CA LEU A 384 23.67 14.49 -5.27
C LEU A 384 22.75 15.47 -4.53
N TYR A 385 22.78 15.41 -3.20
CA TYR A 385 21.94 16.18 -2.28
C TYR A 385 22.79 17.10 -1.40
N ASN A 386 22.14 18.10 -0.80
CA ASN A 386 22.76 19.08 0.12
C ASN A 386 23.95 19.80 -0.53
N MET A 387 23.74 20.31 -1.75
CA MET A 387 24.79 20.97 -2.52
C MET A 387 25.00 22.42 -2.06
N PRO A 388 26.26 22.90 -1.95
CA PRO A 388 26.56 24.30 -1.62
C PRO A 388 26.23 25.26 -2.78
N LEU A 389 26.42 26.57 -2.57
CA LEU A 389 26.12 27.66 -3.52
C LEU A 389 26.77 27.51 -4.93
N ILE A 390 27.70 26.58 -5.13
CA ILE A 390 28.29 26.23 -6.43
C ILE A 390 27.54 25.10 -7.17
N HIS A 391 26.26 24.86 -6.85
CA HIS A 391 25.48 23.73 -7.33
C HIS A 391 25.43 23.57 -8.86
N SER A 392 25.56 24.65 -9.64
CA SER A 392 25.59 24.57 -11.11
C SER A 392 26.89 23.90 -11.62
N HIS A 393 28.03 24.19 -11.00
CA HIS A 393 29.33 23.60 -11.38
C HIS A 393 29.36 22.09 -11.15
N LEU A 394 28.67 21.62 -10.10
CA LEU A 394 28.69 20.22 -9.67
C LEU A 394 28.01 19.27 -10.68
N GLN A 395 27.32 19.80 -11.70
CA GLN A 395 26.85 19.01 -12.85
C GLN A 395 27.99 18.38 -13.66
N GLN A 396 29.23 18.89 -13.53
CA GLN A 396 30.43 18.35 -14.20
C GLN A 396 30.99 17.09 -13.51
N LEU A 397 30.44 16.67 -12.36
CA LEU A 397 30.92 15.53 -11.56
C LEU A 397 30.47 14.15 -12.06
N ILE A 398 30.11 14.01 -13.33
CA ILE A 398 29.76 12.70 -13.93
C ILE A 398 30.85 11.64 -13.70
N PRO A 399 32.17 11.95 -13.80
CA PRO A 399 33.24 10.99 -13.53
C PRO A 399 33.25 10.40 -12.10
N LEU A 400 32.50 10.99 -11.17
CA LEU A 400 32.32 10.45 -9.82
C LEU A 400 31.68 9.05 -9.83
N PHE A 401 30.88 8.74 -10.86
CA PHE A 401 30.11 7.51 -10.96
C PHE A 401 30.77 6.44 -11.85
N ASN A 402 31.95 6.71 -12.41
CA ASN A 402 32.68 5.78 -13.29
C ASN A 402 32.90 4.40 -12.64
N THR A 403 33.25 4.36 -11.35
CA THR A 403 33.44 3.10 -10.63
C THR A 403 32.15 2.32 -10.49
N ILE A 404 31.00 2.99 -10.25
CA ILE A 404 29.70 2.31 -10.17
C ILE A 404 29.32 1.74 -11.54
N ASN A 405 29.54 2.51 -12.62
CA ASN A 405 29.36 2.06 -14.00
C ASN A 405 30.21 0.84 -14.34
N TRP A 406 31.44 0.76 -13.82
CA TRP A 406 32.32 -0.41 -13.96
C TRP A 406 31.88 -1.59 -13.09
N LEU A 407 31.49 -1.35 -11.84
CA LEU A 407 31.02 -2.39 -10.93
C LEU A 407 29.81 -3.12 -11.52
N PHE A 408 28.79 -2.39 -12.00
CA PHE A 408 27.49 -2.95 -12.35
C PHE A 408 27.12 -2.83 -13.83
N GLY A 409 28.07 -2.54 -14.71
CA GLY A 409 27.78 -2.52 -16.13
C GLY A 409 27.36 -3.90 -16.65
N ALA A 410 26.35 -3.90 -17.49
CA ALA A 410 25.82 -5.12 -18.09
C ALA A 410 26.82 -5.68 -19.10
N ILE A 411 27.07 -6.98 -19.05
CA ILE A 411 28.01 -7.64 -19.97
C ILE A 411 27.44 -7.58 -21.39
N HIS A 412 28.24 -7.10 -22.34
CA HIS A 412 27.86 -7.00 -23.74
C HIS A 412 27.64 -8.40 -24.33
N ARG A 413 26.49 -8.66 -24.96
CA ARG A 413 26.01 -10.00 -25.36
C ARG A 413 26.93 -10.79 -26.30
N PHE A 414 27.96 -10.14 -26.85
CA PHE A 414 28.91 -10.71 -27.81
C PHE A 414 30.38 -10.53 -27.41
N SER A 415 30.69 -10.19 -26.14
CA SER A 415 32.07 -10.10 -25.66
C SER A 415 32.63 -11.47 -25.27
N ASP A 416 33.96 -11.62 -25.35
CA ASP A 416 34.71 -12.71 -24.70
C ASP A 416 34.30 -12.83 -23.21
N PRO A 417 34.47 -14.00 -22.56
CA PRO A 417 34.16 -14.18 -21.15
C PRO A 417 34.91 -13.13 -20.32
N ILE A 418 34.17 -12.11 -19.89
CA ILE A 418 34.63 -10.96 -19.11
C ILE A 418 33.64 -10.73 -17.98
N GLU A 419 34.18 -10.41 -16.81
CA GLU A 419 33.42 -10.12 -15.59
C GLU A 419 33.32 -8.61 -15.42
N ASN A 420 32.22 -8.11 -14.88
CA ASN A 420 32.14 -6.70 -14.47
C ASN A 420 32.91 -6.47 -13.16
N GLY A 421 33.10 -5.20 -12.78
CA GLY A 421 33.88 -4.84 -11.60
C GLY A 421 33.32 -5.42 -10.30
N PHE A 422 32.00 -5.62 -10.20
CA PHE A 422 31.40 -6.21 -9.01
C PHE A 422 31.76 -7.68 -8.87
N ALA A 423 31.73 -8.46 -9.95
CA ALA A 423 32.22 -9.83 -9.97
C ALA A 423 33.73 -9.94 -9.67
N LEU A 424 34.52 -8.89 -9.92
CA LEU A 424 35.93 -8.86 -9.55
C LEU A 424 36.16 -8.55 -8.06
N THR A 425 35.38 -7.64 -7.49
CA THR A 425 35.67 -7.00 -6.19
C THR A 425 34.72 -7.37 -5.06
N GLY A 426 33.52 -7.84 -5.37
CA GLY A 426 32.41 -7.92 -4.40
C GLY A 426 31.92 -6.55 -3.92
N GLY A 427 32.22 -5.48 -4.68
CA GLY A 427 31.86 -4.10 -4.34
C GLY A 427 32.80 -3.41 -3.35
N ILE A 428 33.92 -4.03 -2.97
CA ILE A 428 34.94 -3.41 -2.12
C ILE A 428 36.10 -2.94 -3.00
N VAL A 429 36.22 -1.63 -3.19
CA VAL A 429 37.26 -1.04 -4.03
C VAL A 429 37.63 0.35 -3.52
N ASN A 430 38.93 0.63 -3.51
CA ASN A 430 39.45 1.96 -3.28
C ASN A 430 39.85 2.57 -4.62
N ARG A 431 39.34 3.76 -4.93
CA ARG A 431 39.68 4.51 -6.13
C ARG A 431 40.38 5.80 -5.73
N SER A 432 41.49 6.07 -6.39
CA SER A 432 42.11 7.39 -6.47
C SER A 432 42.00 7.88 -7.91
N SER A 433 41.55 9.11 -8.11
CA SER A 433 41.30 9.68 -9.43
C SER A 433 41.91 11.06 -9.55
N LEU A 434 42.54 11.31 -10.69
CA LEU A 434 42.98 12.61 -11.14
C LEU A 434 42.22 12.98 -12.42
N ILE A 435 41.46 14.07 -12.36
CA ILE A 435 40.66 14.56 -13.48
C ILE A 435 41.23 15.90 -13.92
N ARG A 436 41.61 16.00 -15.19
CA ARG A 436 42.08 17.23 -15.83
C ARG A 436 41.05 17.73 -16.82
N PHE A 437 40.71 19.01 -16.76
CA PHE A 437 39.75 19.64 -17.66
C PHE A 437 40.47 20.54 -18.66
N PHE A 438 40.08 20.46 -19.93
CA PHE A 438 40.67 21.22 -21.05
C PHE A 438 39.58 21.84 -21.91
N GLU A 439 39.89 22.96 -22.56
CA GLU A 439 39.05 23.49 -23.63
C GLU A 439 39.46 22.81 -24.96
N VAL A 440 38.50 22.40 -25.78
CA VAL A 440 38.80 21.57 -26.98
C VAL A 440 39.68 22.32 -27.99
N ASP A 441 39.56 23.65 -28.06
CA ASP A 441 40.28 24.49 -29.01
C ASP A 441 41.62 25.04 -28.47
N ASN A 442 41.92 24.81 -27.20
CA ASN A 442 43.13 25.30 -26.53
C ASN A 442 43.65 24.23 -25.57
N THR A 443 44.80 23.61 -25.87
CA THR A 443 45.36 22.50 -25.10
C THR A 443 45.86 22.90 -23.69
N THR A 444 45.49 24.09 -23.19
CA THR A 444 45.80 24.56 -21.85
C THR A 444 44.84 23.95 -20.83
N GLU A 445 45.41 23.28 -19.82
CA GLU A 445 44.69 22.74 -18.66
C GLU A 445 44.00 23.88 -17.91
N GLN A 446 42.68 23.74 -17.72
CA GLN A 446 41.84 24.77 -17.11
C GLN A 446 41.65 24.54 -15.60
N SER A 447 41.48 23.29 -15.19
CA SER A 447 41.32 22.93 -13.79
C SER A 447 41.67 21.46 -13.53
N ILE A 448 41.96 21.15 -12.27
CA ILE A 448 42.26 19.80 -11.79
C ILE A 448 41.33 19.45 -10.64
N LEU A 449 40.81 18.23 -10.64
CA LEU A 449 40.02 17.66 -9.54
C LEU A 449 40.60 16.32 -9.10
N ASN A 450 40.85 16.18 -7.80
CA ASN A 450 41.27 14.92 -7.18
C ASN A 450 40.08 14.30 -6.45
N ILE A 451 39.86 13.01 -6.65
CA ILE A 451 38.80 12.24 -5.99
C ILE A 451 39.39 10.99 -5.35
N GLU A 452 39.06 10.77 -4.08
CA GLU A 452 39.28 9.51 -3.38
C GLU A 452 37.92 8.89 -3.01
N GLN A 453 37.70 7.63 -3.37
CA GLN A 453 36.48 6.90 -3.06
C GLN A 453 36.79 5.56 -2.40
N HIS A 454 36.09 5.27 -1.31
CA HIS A 454 36.17 4.01 -0.58
C HIS A 454 34.81 3.31 -0.64
N PHE A 455 34.72 2.26 -1.45
CA PHE A 455 33.54 1.42 -1.53
C PHE A 455 33.63 0.29 -0.50
N ARG A 456 32.61 0.16 0.35
CA ARG A 456 32.58 -0.80 1.47
C ARG A 456 31.87 -2.12 1.14
N GLY A 457 31.45 -2.31 -0.11
CA GLY A 457 30.62 -3.44 -0.51
C GLY A 457 29.15 -3.25 -0.13
N ILE A 458 28.37 -4.31 -0.35
CA ILE A 458 26.94 -4.31 -0.03
C ILE A 458 26.75 -4.75 1.42
N GLU A 459 26.09 -3.90 2.20
CA GLU A 459 25.75 -4.17 3.59
C GLU A 459 24.24 -3.97 3.77
N SER A 460 23.54 -5.01 4.22
CA SER A 460 22.06 -4.99 4.37
C SER A 460 21.31 -4.59 3.08
N GLY A 461 21.83 -4.99 1.91
CA GLY A 461 21.25 -4.70 0.60
C GLY A 461 21.51 -3.29 0.10
N VAL A 462 22.46 -2.55 0.67
CA VAL A 462 22.86 -1.19 0.24
C VAL A 462 24.35 -1.15 -0.06
N LEU A 463 24.75 -0.56 -1.19
CA LEU A 463 26.16 -0.29 -1.50
C LEU A 463 26.59 1.04 -0.85
N TYR A 464 27.58 0.99 0.04
CA TYR A 464 28.12 2.18 0.70
C TYR A 464 29.38 2.70 0.03
N VAL A 465 29.46 4.02 -0.16
CA VAL A 465 30.64 4.72 -0.69
C VAL A 465 30.97 5.98 0.12
N ASP A 466 32.22 6.10 0.57
CA ASP A 466 32.72 7.31 1.20
C ASP A 466 33.61 8.06 0.19
N THR A 467 33.30 9.34 -0.06
CA THR A 467 33.96 10.14 -1.11
C THR A 467 34.63 11.37 -0.51
N TYR A 468 35.88 11.61 -0.89
CA TYR A 468 36.63 12.83 -0.61
C TYR A 468 37.03 13.50 -1.93
N ILE A 469 36.73 14.79 -2.08
CA ILE A 469 36.98 15.55 -3.30
C ILE A 469 37.76 16.82 -2.98
N ASN A 470 38.83 17.08 -3.72
CA ASN A 470 39.58 18.33 -3.59
C ASN A 470 40.04 18.86 -4.95
N GLY A 471 39.82 20.14 -5.21
CA GLY A 471 40.35 20.83 -6.38
C GLY A 471 39.40 21.88 -6.95
N SER A 472 39.40 22.00 -8.27
CA SER A 472 38.61 23.01 -8.97
C SER A 472 37.95 22.46 -10.23
N LEU A 473 36.76 23.00 -10.51
CA LEU A 473 36.02 22.78 -11.75
C LEU A 473 36.14 24.03 -12.63
N PRO A 474 36.11 23.90 -13.96
CA PRO A 474 36.17 25.03 -14.88
C PRO A 474 35.09 26.07 -14.55
N HIS A 475 35.43 27.36 -14.75
CA HIS A 475 34.64 28.51 -14.30
C HIS A 475 34.00 29.29 -15.45
N PRO A 476 32.88 28.83 -16.05
CA PRO A 476 32.04 29.72 -16.84
C PRO A 476 31.07 30.47 -15.91
N GLU A 477 31.10 31.80 -15.94
CA GLU A 477 30.16 32.65 -15.21
C GLU A 477 28.71 32.36 -15.66
N GLY A 478 27.78 32.10 -14.72
CA GLY A 478 26.34 31.97 -15.00
C GLY A 478 25.71 30.62 -14.62
N ASN A 479 24.45 30.42 -15.06
CA ASN A 479 23.73 29.15 -14.87
C ASN A 479 24.18 28.14 -15.93
N LEU A 480 24.81 27.06 -15.47
CA LEU A 480 25.40 26.04 -16.32
C LEU A 480 24.43 24.89 -16.58
N SER A 481 24.39 24.41 -17.83
CA SER A 481 23.89 23.09 -18.17
C SER A 481 24.97 22.29 -18.88
N VAL A 482 25.15 21.04 -18.45
CA VAL A 482 26.16 20.12 -18.98
C VAL A 482 25.48 19.09 -19.88
N SER A 483 26.00 18.90 -21.08
CA SER A 483 25.60 17.80 -21.98
C SER A 483 26.83 16.98 -22.33
N ILE A 484 26.78 15.67 -22.10
CA ILE A 484 27.88 14.75 -22.41
C ILE A 484 27.40 13.65 -23.36
N GLY A 485 28.22 13.32 -24.35
CA GLY A 485 27.94 12.21 -25.27
C GLY A 485 28.31 10.85 -24.67
N ASN A 486 28.27 9.82 -25.50
CA ASN A 486 28.75 8.49 -25.11
C ASN A 486 30.27 8.53 -24.87
N ASN A 487 30.73 7.83 -23.85
CA ASN A 487 32.15 7.77 -23.49
C ASN A 487 32.58 6.34 -23.19
N ASN A 488 33.83 6.02 -23.51
CA ASN A 488 34.43 4.72 -23.25
C ASN A 488 35.56 4.86 -22.23
N ILE A 489 35.54 4.02 -21.20
CA ILE A 489 36.58 3.94 -20.18
C ILE A 489 37.34 2.65 -20.39
N LYS A 490 38.66 2.76 -20.54
CA LYS A 490 39.55 1.62 -20.72
C LYS A 490 40.23 1.28 -19.40
N TYR A 491 39.95 0.09 -18.88
CA TYR A 491 40.57 -0.47 -17.68
C TYR A 491 41.68 -1.45 -18.05
N ILE A 492 42.86 -1.23 -17.47
CA ILE A 492 44.11 -1.95 -17.72
C ILE A 492 44.60 -2.52 -16.40
N LYS A 493 44.69 -3.85 -16.32
CA LYS A 493 45.29 -4.53 -15.16
C LYS A 493 46.80 -4.31 -15.13
N ARG A 494 47.33 -3.78 -14.04
CA ARG A 494 48.77 -3.52 -13.84
C ARG A 494 49.46 -4.60 -13.04
N SER A 495 48.82 -5.01 -11.95
CA SER A 495 49.23 -6.10 -11.08
C SER A 495 47.99 -6.67 -10.38
N LEU A 496 48.15 -7.69 -9.55
CA LEU A 496 47.02 -8.29 -8.82
C LEU A 496 46.32 -7.25 -7.95
N GLY A 497 45.00 -7.15 -8.12
CA GLY A 497 44.19 -6.20 -7.36
C GLY A 497 44.44 -4.73 -7.71
N HIS A 498 45.18 -4.45 -8.79
CA HIS A 498 45.54 -3.09 -9.19
C HIS A 498 45.24 -2.83 -10.66
N TYR A 499 44.32 -1.90 -10.89
CA TYR A 499 43.85 -1.51 -12.22
C TYR A 499 44.03 -0.02 -12.43
N ASP A 500 44.57 0.35 -13.57
CA ASP A 500 44.50 1.72 -14.06
C ASP A 500 43.31 1.85 -14.99
N ALA A 501 42.56 2.93 -14.90
CA ALA A 501 41.57 3.28 -15.92
C ALA A 501 41.92 4.63 -16.54
N LYS A 502 41.76 4.71 -17.87
CA LYS A 502 41.88 5.98 -18.60
C LYS A 502 40.63 6.21 -19.44
N SER A 503 40.16 7.45 -19.44
CA SER A 503 39.09 7.88 -20.34
C SER A 503 39.29 9.34 -20.74
N LEU A 504 38.88 9.65 -21.97
CA LEU A 504 38.83 10.99 -22.51
C LEU A 504 37.42 11.23 -23.02
N ALA A 505 36.71 12.18 -22.44
CA ALA A 505 35.35 12.53 -22.84
C ALA A 505 35.29 13.99 -23.26
N THR A 506 34.44 14.29 -24.24
CA THR A 506 34.06 15.66 -24.61
C THR A 506 32.67 15.94 -24.09
N TYR A 507 32.46 17.17 -23.63
CA TYR A 507 31.18 17.63 -23.11
C TYR A 507 30.99 19.10 -23.44
N THR A 508 29.72 19.50 -23.54
CA THR A 508 29.34 20.87 -23.85
C THR A 508 28.85 21.54 -22.57
N LEU A 509 29.46 22.68 -22.23
CA LEU A 509 28.99 23.58 -21.19
C LEU A 509 28.20 24.70 -21.85
N ILE A 510 26.94 24.83 -21.46
CA ILE A 510 26.12 25.96 -21.89
C ILE A 510 25.96 26.87 -20.68
N SER A 511 26.55 28.05 -20.73
CA SER A 511 26.33 29.09 -19.73
C SER A 511 25.28 30.08 -20.22
N LYS A 512 24.23 30.28 -19.41
CA LYS A 512 23.26 31.35 -19.64
C LYS A 512 23.74 32.63 -18.96
N VAL A 513 24.07 33.62 -19.79
CA VAL A 513 24.49 34.96 -19.35
C VAL A 513 23.26 35.85 -19.14
N ASP A 514 22.29 35.80 -20.07
CA ASP A 514 21.00 36.52 -20.02
C ASP A 514 19.87 35.68 -20.66
N ASN A 515 18.60 36.07 -20.49
CA ASN A 515 17.43 35.34 -21.02
C ASN A 515 17.45 35.06 -22.53
N ASN A 516 18.25 35.80 -23.31
CA ASN A 516 18.35 35.67 -24.76
C ASN A 516 19.74 35.24 -25.28
N SER A 517 20.74 35.06 -24.43
CA SER A 517 22.11 34.72 -24.86
C SER A 517 22.72 33.60 -24.03
N SER A 518 23.16 32.55 -24.72
CA SER A 518 23.91 31.44 -24.13
C SER A 518 25.28 31.34 -24.78
N VAL A 519 26.31 31.17 -23.96
CA VAL A 519 27.68 30.90 -24.43
C VAL A 519 27.91 29.40 -24.32
N VAL A 520 28.43 28.80 -25.38
CA VAL A 520 28.66 27.37 -25.49
C VAL A 520 30.17 27.13 -25.48
N TYR A 521 30.66 26.38 -24.50
CA TYR A 521 32.04 25.96 -24.40
C TYR A 521 32.14 24.47 -24.70
N ASN A 522 33.04 24.10 -25.61
CA ASN A 522 33.37 22.72 -25.87
C ASN A 522 34.54 22.35 -24.99
N MET A 523 34.26 21.51 -24.00
CA MET A 523 35.23 21.08 -23.01
C MET A 523 35.54 19.61 -23.21
N SER A 524 36.72 19.22 -22.75
CA SER A 524 37.06 17.81 -22.57
C SER A 524 37.59 17.60 -21.16
N TYR A 525 37.43 16.38 -20.66
CA TYR A 525 38.13 15.95 -19.46
C TYR A 525 38.85 14.64 -19.72
N GLU A 526 40.05 14.55 -19.17
CA GLU A 526 40.81 13.32 -19.06
C GLU A 526 40.71 12.81 -17.63
N VAL A 527 40.35 11.52 -17.48
CA VAL A 527 40.31 10.83 -16.18
C VAL A 527 41.42 9.80 -16.15
N GLU A 528 42.28 9.90 -15.15
CA GLU A 528 43.23 8.86 -14.79
C GLU A 528 42.83 8.29 -13.43
N ASP A 529 42.34 7.05 -13.43
CA ASP A 529 41.93 6.32 -12.23
C ASP A 529 42.95 5.25 -11.87
N THR A 530 43.18 5.09 -10.57
CA THR A 530 43.88 3.96 -9.98
C THR A 530 42.93 3.26 -9.02
N LEU A 531 42.60 2.00 -9.29
CA LEU A 531 41.74 1.17 -8.45
C LEU A 531 42.56 0.10 -7.74
N THR A 532 42.31 -0.05 -6.44
CA THR A 532 42.94 -1.06 -5.59
C THR A 532 41.88 -1.88 -4.86
N PHE A 533 42.01 -3.21 -4.92
CA PHE A 533 41.11 -4.15 -4.27
C PHE A 533 41.80 -5.51 -4.07
N TYR A 534 41.20 -6.40 -3.31
CA TYR A 534 41.73 -7.76 -3.14
C TYR A 534 41.39 -8.64 -4.34
N GLU A 535 42.38 -9.27 -4.96
CA GLU A 535 42.20 -10.20 -6.07
C GLU A 535 42.94 -11.53 -5.79
N CYS A 536 42.30 -12.66 -6.10
CA CYS A 536 42.90 -13.98 -5.89
C CYS A 536 44.15 -14.20 -6.77
N LEU A 537 45.26 -14.60 -6.14
CA LEU A 537 46.56 -14.85 -6.78
C LEU A 537 46.54 -15.99 -7.82
N HIS A 538 45.69 -17.00 -7.62
CA HIS A 538 45.73 -18.24 -8.39
C HIS A 538 44.71 -18.33 -9.54
N ASN A 539 43.96 -17.26 -9.84
CA ASN A 539 42.92 -17.30 -10.87
C ASN A 539 43.53 -17.23 -12.29
N PRO A 540 43.50 -18.31 -13.10
CA PRO A 540 44.16 -18.37 -14.40
C PRO A 540 43.40 -17.62 -15.50
N HIS A 541 42.13 -17.26 -15.28
CA HIS A 541 41.27 -16.58 -16.27
C HIS A 541 41.46 -15.05 -16.31
N ARG A 542 42.31 -14.48 -15.43
CA ARG A 542 42.38 -13.03 -15.17
C ARG A 542 43.70 -12.36 -15.59
N ALA A 543 44.51 -12.97 -16.46
CA ALA A 543 45.76 -12.39 -16.93
C ALA A 543 45.55 -11.51 -18.18
N GLY A 544 45.75 -10.20 -18.05
CA GLY A 544 46.10 -9.31 -19.17
C GLY A 544 44.99 -8.91 -20.17
N LYS A 545 43.71 -9.12 -19.89
CA LYS A 545 42.62 -8.65 -20.76
C LYS A 545 42.24 -7.20 -20.45
N GLU A 546 42.30 -6.33 -21.46
CA GLU A 546 41.77 -4.97 -21.38
C GLU A 546 40.24 -5.02 -21.30
N MET A 547 39.65 -4.21 -20.42
CA MET A 547 38.20 -4.09 -20.27
C MET A 547 37.76 -2.70 -20.71
N VAL A 548 36.71 -2.63 -21.52
CA VAL A 548 36.09 -1.39 -21.96
C VAL A 548 34.71 -1.28 -21.31
N VAL A 549 34.49 -0.18 -20.59
CA VAL A 549 33.16 0.20 -20.08
C VAL A 549 32.64 1.31 -20.97
N SER A 550 31.56 1.04 -21.70
CA SER A 550 30.88 2.02 -22.55
C SER A 550 29.73 2.63 -21.76
N ILE A 551 29.79 3.94 -21.54
CA ILE A 551 28.75 4.71 -20.87
C ILE A 551 27.91 5.41 -21.94
N GLN A 552 26.63 5.08 -21.96
CA GLN A 552 25.63 5.52 -22.93
C GLN A 552 24.47 6.24 -22.22
N ASP A 553 23.69 7.00 -22.99
CA ASP A 553 22.48 7.72 -22.55
C ASP A 553 22.69 8.56 -21.29
N ASN A 554 23.77 9.35 -21.29
CA ASN A 554 24.08 10.25 -20.18
C ASN A 554 23.06 11.40 -20.12
N HIS A 555 22.19 11.38 -19.11
CA HIS A 555 21.24 12.46 -18.85
C HIS A 555 21.49 13.10 -17.49
N ILE A 556 21.47 14.43 -17.45
CA ILE A 556 21.67 15.22 -16.24
C ILE A 556 20.44 16.09 -16.03
N TYR A 557 19.78 15.91 -14.89
CA TYR A 557 18.64 16.72 -14.48
C TYR A 557 19.02 17.54 -13.26
N HIS A 558 18.85 18.85 -13.36
CA HIS A 558 19.13 19.78 -12.26
C HIS A 558 17.83 20.41 -11.78
N SER A 559 17.57 20.36 -10.46
CA SER A 559 16.48 21.08 -9.81
C SER A 559 17.05 22.15 -8.89
N ILE A 560 16.74 23.40 -9.17
CA ILE A 560 17.13 24.55 -8.33
C ILE A 560 16.34 24.54 -7.01
N GLU A 561 15.09 24.11 -7.02
CA GLU A 561 14.18 24.13 -5.85
C GLU A 561 14.56 23.10 -4.77
N ASP A 562 15.06 21.94 -5.19
CA ASP A 562 15.43 20.83 -4.30
C ASP A 562 16.95 20.67 -4.12
N THR A 563 17.75 21.62 -4.62
CA THR A 563 19.24 21.60 -4.58
C THR A 563 19.86 20.25 -4.97
N THR A 564 19.21 19.55 -5.91
CA THR A 564 19.53 18.17 -6.29
C THR A 564 19.96 18.09 -7.75
N ILE A 565 21.02 17.33 -8.01
CA ILE A 565 21.48 17.01 -9.36
C ILE A 565 21.35 15.50 -9.56
N ARG A 566 20.66 15.08 -10.61
CA ARG A 566 20.44 13.67 -10.93
C ARG A 566 21.20 13.30 -12.20
N PHE A 567 21.87 12.16 -12.15
CA PHE A 567 22.64 11.59 -13.23
C PHE A 567 22.03 10.24 -13.60
N PHE A 568 21.69 10.06 -14.87
CA PHE A 568 21.23 8.79 -15.42
C PHE A 568 22.24 8.33 -16.45
N THR A 569 22.69 7.08 -16.31
CA THR A 569 23.65 6.46 -17.24
C THR A 569 23.27 5.00 -17.50
N ILE A 570 23.64 4.50 -18.67
CA ILE A 570 23.59 3.07 -19.00
C ILE A 570 25.00 2.61 -19.27
N SER A 571 25.49 1.59 -18.55
CA SER A 571 26.84 1.07 -18.75
C SER A 571 26.85 -0.35 -19.29
N LYS A 572 27.69 -0.57 -20.31
CA LYS A 572 27.98 -1.90 -20.88
C LYS A 572 29.46 -2.25 -20.72
N VAL A 573 29.75 -3.48 -20.34
CA VAL A 573 31.12 -4.01 -20.16
C VAL A 573 31.45 -4.98 -21.28
N GLY A 574 32.61 -4.82 -21.92
CA GLY A 574 33.08 -5.73 -22.96
C GLY A 574 34.58 -5.63 -23.19
N THR A 575 35.10 -6.44 -24.12
CA THR A 575 36.51 -6.34 -24.58
C THR A 575 36.69 -5.27 -25.67
N GLN A 576 35.60 -4.82 -26.29
CA GLN A 576 35.55 -3.77 -27.31
C GLN A 576 34.29 -2.91 -27.10
N ALA A 577 34.28 -1.68 -27.64
CA ALA A 577 33.10 -0.83 -27.61
C ALA A 577 31.94 -1.44 -28.45
N PRO A 578 30.67 -1.37 -27.99
CA PRO A 578 29.50 -1.86 -28.73
C PRO A 578 29.35 -1.16 -30.10
N LYS A 579 28.93 -1.91 -31.13
CA LYS A 579 28.45 -1.31 -32.40
C LYS A 579 26.98 -0.89 -32.26
N PHE A 580 26.60 0.22 -32.90
CA PHE A 580 25.32 0.94 -32.80
C PHE A 580 24.06 0.06 -33.00
N ASP A 581 23.07 0.18 -32.09
CA ASP A 581 21.74 -0.43 -32.21
C ASP A 581 20.72 0.59 -32.78
N PRO A 582 20.12 0.31 -33.95
CA PRO A 582 19.22 1.26 -34.61
C PRO A 582 17.85 1.45 -33.92
N CYS A 583 17.45 0.61 -32.96
CA CYS A 583 16.18 0.75 -32.23
C CYS A 583 16.26 1.66 -30.98
N ASP A 584 17.45 2.08 -30.56
CA ASP A 584 17.65 2.90 -29.35
C ASP A 584 16.99 4.29 -29.44
N SER A 585 16.75 4.81 -30.64
CA SER A 585 16.12 6.13 -30.87
C SER A 585 14.58 6.14 -30.81
N SER A 586 13.94 5.02 -30.45
CA SER A 586 12.48 4.84 -30.52
C SER A 586 11.86 5.30 -31.85
N PRO A 587 12.32 4.78 -33.01
CA PRO A 587 11.96 5.34 -34.32
C PRO A 587 10.56 4.96 -34.84
N CYS A 588 9.77 4.16 -34.11
CA CYS A 588 8.48 3.62 -34.56
C CYS A 588 7.28 4.40 -33.99
N HIS A 589 6.11 4.25 -34.63
CA HIS A 589 4.84 4.82 -34.18
C HIS A 589 4.44 4.27 -32.79
N GLY A 590 3.71 5.05 -31.98
CA GLY A 590 3.40 4.71 -30.56
C GLY A 590 2.58 3.44 -30.33
N TYR A 591 2.02 2.85 -31.38
CA TYR A 591 1.32 1.55 -31.37
C TYR A 591 2.02 0.50 -32.25
N ALA A 592 3.35 0.59 -32.38
CA ALA A 592 4.20 -0.33 -33.15
C ALA A 592 5.45 -0.75 -32.38
N GLN A 593 5.97 -1.93 -32.71
CA GLN A 593 7.18 -2.52 -32.15
C GLN A 593 8.37 -2.36 -33.10
N CYS A 594 9.53 -1.92 -32.59
CA CYS A 594 10.80 -1.85 -33.33
C CYS A 594 11.53 -3.19 -33.31
N ILE A 595 11.95 -3.66 -34.48
CA ILE A 595 12.69 -4.91 -34.69
C ILE A 595 13.99 -4.57 -35.43
N PRO A 596 15.17 -4.65 -34.78
CA PRO A 596 16.42 -4.23 -35.41
C PRO A 596 16.96 -5.26 -36.41
N ASN A 597 17.52 -4.79 -37.52
CA ASN A 597 18.22 -5.59 -38.54
C ASN A 597 19.68 -5.13 -38.70
N PHE A 598 20.58 -5.89 -38.08
CA PHE A 598 21.99 -5.53 -37.95
C PHE A 598 22.85 -5.85 -39.20
N GLU A 599 22.41 -6.72 -40.11
CA GLU A 599 23.15 -7.00 -41.36
C GLU A 599 23.07 -5.83 -42.34
N GLN A 600 21.96 -5.08 -42.29
CA GLN A 600 21.71 -3.94 -43.17
C GLN A 600 21.81 -2.59 -42.44
N HIS A 601 22.17 -2.57 -41.15
CA HIS A 601 22.13 -1.39 -40.27
C HIS A 601 20.77 -0.67 -40.33
N SER A 602 19.67 -1.42 -40.28
CA SER A 602 18.30 -0.91 -40.42
C SER A 602 17.38 -1.42 -39.30
N TYR A 603 16.13 -0.96 -39.26
CA TYR A 603 15.11 -1.41 -38.32
C TYR A 603 13.78 -1.59 -39.06
N GLU A 604 12.93 -2.48 -38.55
CA GLU A 604 11.57 -2.72 -39.04
C GLU A 604 10.58 -2.38 -37.94
N CYS A 605 9.55 -1.58 -38.25
CA CYS A 605 8.49 -1.26 -37.31
C CYS A 605 7.24 -2.06 -37.66
N LYS A 606 6.67 -2.80 -36.70
CA LYS A 606 5.48 -3.61 -36.89
C LYS A 606 4.34 -3.13 -36.00
N CYS A 607 3.19 -2.77 -36.57
CA CYS A 607 2.02 -2.37 -35.78
C CYS A 607 1.57 -3.50 -34.84
N ASN A 608 1.09 -3.09 -33.67
CA ASN A 608 0.55 -4.00 -32.67
C ASN A 608 -0.76 -4.64 -33.19
N SER A 609 -1.12 -5.81 -32.64
CA SER A 609 -2.35 -6.52 -33.00
C SER A 609 -3.60 -5.63 -32.81
N GLY A 610 -4.55 -5.71 -33.76
CA GLY A 610 -5.73 -4.82 -33.83
C GLY A 610 -5.49 -3.54 -34.63
N PHE A 611 -4.27 -3.30 -35.11
CA PHE A 611 -3.91 -2.13 -35.92
C PHE A 611 -3.20 -2.53 -37.22
N ILE A 612 -3.44 -1.75 -38.27
CA ILE A 612 -2.81 -1.93 -39.57
C ILE A 612 -2.15 -0.63 -40.02
N GLY A 613 -0.98 -0.76 -40.63
CA GLY A 613 -0.26 0.38 -41.15
C GLY A 613 1.21 0.08 -41.37
N ASP A 614 1.98 1.15 -41.54
CA ASP A 614 3.40 1.07 -41.87
C ASP A 614 4.31 0.93 -40.63
N GLY A 615 3.75 1.02 -39.42
CA GLY A 615 4.50 0.90 -38.17
C GLY A 615 5.38 2.11 -37.83
N ILE A 616 5.60 3.04 -38.77
CA ILE A 616 6.55 4.15 -38.62
C ILE A 616 5.81 5.46 -38.35
N ARG A 617 4.77 5.77 -39.13
CA ARG A 617 3.97 7.01 -38.97
C ARG A 617 2.51 6.72 -38.72
N ARG A 618 2.04 5.52 -39.02
CA ARG A 618 0.63 5.18 -39.02
C ARG A 618 0.42 3.74 -38.58
N CYS A 619 -0.31 3.58 -37.49
CA CYS A 619 -0.97 2.32 -37.12
C CYS A 619 -2.43 2.67 -36.83
N ASP A 620 -3.29 2.41 -37.81
CA ASP A 620 -4.70 2.70 -37.72
C ASP A 620 -5.47 1.49 -37.22
N ASP A 621 -6.54 1.76 -36.49
CA ASP A 621 -7.49 0.77 -36.05
C ASP A 621 -8.02 -0.07 -37.22
N ILE A 622 -7.95 -1.40 -37.09
CA ILE A 622 -8.57 -2.31 -38.04
C ILE A 622 -10.07 -2.32 -37.72
N ASN A 623 -10.91 -2.20 -38.75
CA ASN A 623 -12.35 -2.40 -38.56
C ASN A 623 -12.73 -3.83 -38.87
N GLU A 624 -12.65 -4.71 -37.87
CA GLU A 624 -12.92 -6.13 -38.03
C GLU A 624 -14.37 -6.42 -38.39
N CYS A 625 -15.31 -5.52 -38.08
CA CYS A 625 -16.72 -5.67 -38.43
C CYS A 625 -17.00 -5.73 -39.94
N THR A 626 -16.05 -5.27 -40.77
CA THR A 626 -16.13 -5.40 -42.23
C THR A 626 -16.09 -6.85 -42.72
N GLN A 627 -15.56 -7.77 -41.92
CA GLN A 627 -15.44 -9.19 -42.25
C GLN A 627 -16.57 -10.06 -41.66
N SER A 628 -17.61 -9.42 -41.08
CA SER A 628 -18.74 -10.09 -40.42
C SER A 628 -18.34 -11.17 -39.39
N PRO A 629 -17.52 -10.82 -38.38
CA PRO A 629 -17.01 -11.77 -37.38
C PRO A 629 -18.06 -12.22 -36.35
N CYS A 630 -19.23 -11.55 -36.31
CA CYS A 630 -20.33 -11.84 -35.37
C CYS A 630 -21.29 -12.91 -35.89
N HIS A 631 -22.20 -13.36 -35.01
CA HIS A 631 -23.31 -14.23 -35.41
C HIS A 631 -24.17 -13.58 -36.51
N PRO A 632 -24.77 -14.35 -37.45
CA PRO A 632 -25.62 -13.79 -38.51
C PRO A 632 -26.80 -12.97 -37.99
N ASN A 633 -27.30 -13.35 -36.80
CA ASN A 633 -28.34 -12.62 -36.08
C ASN A 633 -27.78 -11.67 -35.02
N ALA A 634 -26.61 -11.09 -35.25
CA ALA A 634 -25.98 -10.05 -34.43
C ALA A 634 -25.46 -8.89 -35.28
N ILE A 635 -25.32 -7.73 -34.64
CA ILE A 635 -24.76 -6.49 -35.15
C ILE A 635 -23.35 -6.37 -34.59
N CYS A 636 -22.39 -6.15 -35.47
CA CYS A 636 -21.00 -5.88 -35.10
C CYS A 636 -20.79 -4.37 -34.94
N THR A 637 -20.11 -3.96 -33.88
CA THR A 637 -19.67 -2.57 -33.66
C THR A 637 -18.17 -2.51 -33.44
N ASN A 638 -17.47 -1.72 -34.25
CA ASN A 638 -16.02 -1.57 -34.14
C ASN A 638 -15.64 -0.68 -32.95
N THR A 639 -14.58 -1.05 -32.25
CA THR A 639 -13.98 -0.29 -31.15
C THR A 639 -12.50 -0.03 -31.46
N TYR A 640 -11.87 0.94 -30.82
CA TYR A 640 -10.49 1.30 -31.20
C TYR A 640 -9.48 0.22 -30.74
N GLY A 641 -8.91 -0.52 -31.68
CA GLY A 641 -8.00 -1.66 -31.53
C GLY A 641 -8.69 -3.02 -31.39
N ASN A 642 -10.03 -3.10 -31.55
CA ASN A 642 -10.84 -4.32 -31.31
C ASN A 642 -12.30 -4.19 -31.83
N PHE A 643 -13.16 -5.20 -31.66
CA PHE A 643 -14.60 -5.09 -31.99
C PHE A 643 -15.53 -5.81 -31.01
N THR A 644 -16.83 -5.47 -31.05
CA THR A 644 -17.87 -6.08 -30.22
C THR A 644 -19.07 -6.54 -31.06
N CYS A 645 -19.83 -7.52 -30.57
CA CYS A 645 -21.00 -8.10 -31.25
C CYS A 645 -22.23 -8.12 -30.33
N GLU A 646 -23.41 -7.77 -30.86
CA GLU A 646 -24.67 -7.75 -30.10
C GLU A 646 -25.82 -8.37 -30.90
N CYS A 647 -26.68 -9.20 -30.29
CA CYS A 647 -27.76 -9.86 -31.03
C CYS A 647 -28.81 -8.89 -31.61
N LYS A 648 -29.25 -9.16 -32.85
CA LYS A 648 -30.32 -8.45 -33.56
C LYS A 648 -31.66 -8.66 -32.86
N GLN A 649 -32.55 -7.70 -33.05
CA GLN A 649 -33.87 -7.67 -32.42
C GLN A 649 -34.66 -8.97 -32.68
N ASN A 650 -35.28 -9.49 -31.62
CA ASN A 650 -35.94 -10.81 -31.52
C ASN A 650 -35.03 -12.02 -31.36
N TYR A 651 -33.72 -11.79 -31.17
CA TYR A 651 -32.77 -12.83 -30.79
C TYR A 651 -32.02 -12.46 -29.51
N ILE A 652 -31.69 -13.45 -28.67
CA ILE A 652 -30.95 -13.26 -27.40
C ILE A 652 -29.64 -14.06 -27.43
N GLY A 653 -28.59 -13.52 -26.84
CA GLY A 653 -27.29 -14.17 -26.71
C GLY A 653 -26.13 -13.18 -26.65
N ASN A 654 -24.90 -13.65 -26.85
CA ASN A 654 -23.67 -12.87 -26.64
C ASN A 654 -23.14 -12.20 -27.92
N GLY A 655 -23.97 -12.06 -28.95
CA GLY A 655 -23.59 -11.48 -30.25
C GLY A 655 -22.74 -12.38 -31.15
N PHE A 656 -22.02 -13.36 -30.61
CA PHE A 656 -21.36 -14.42 -31.40
C PHE A 656 -22.24 -15.68 -31.54
N PHE A 657 -23.25 -15.81 -30.67
CA PHE A 657 -24.34 -16.78 -30.77
C PHE A 657 -25.67 -16.13 -30.34
N CYS A 658 -26.70 -16.22 -31.19
CA CYS A 658 -28.02 -15.60 -30.95
C CYS A 658 -29.20 -16.52 -31.29
N LYS A 659 -30.20 -16.64 -30.40
CA LYS A 659 -31.39 -17.52 -30.56
C LYS A 659 -32.74 -16.76 -30.52
N PRO A 660 -33.80 -17.19 -31.24
CA PRO A 660 -35.06 -16.44 -31.37
C PRO A 660 -35.97 -16.51 -30.13
N ILE A 661 -36.77 -15.47 -29.91
CA ILE A 661 -37.73 -15.33 -28.81
C ILE A 661 -39.15 -15.73 -29.29
N ASN A 662 -39.82 -16.73 -28.69
CA ASN A 662 -41.21 -17.09 -29.02
C ASN A 662 -42.21 -16.89 -27.85
N ASP A 663 -43.36 -16.28 -28.21
CA ASP A 663 -44.75 -16.21 -27.69
C ASP A 663 -45.11 -15.69 -26.27
N GLU A 664 -45.49 -14.40 -26.19
CA GLU A 664 -46.78 -13.85 -25.65
C GLU A 664 -46.75 -12.29 -25.74
N ILE A 665 -47.57 -11.65 -26.60
CA ILE A 665 -47.55 -10.18 -26.81
C ILE A 665 -48.92 -9.52 -26.50
N GLU A 666 -48.95 -8.60 -25.52
CA GLU A 666 -50.12 -7.81 -25.05
C GLU A 666 -50.50 -6.62 -25.99
N THR A 667 -51.80 -6.34 -26.21
CA THR A 667 -52.33 -5.25 -27.11
C THR A 667 -53.13 -4.14 -26.39
N CYS A 668 -53.39 -2.97 -27.02
CA CYS A 668 -53.96 -1.79 -26.31
C CYS A 668 -55.45 -1.92 -26.01
N THR A 669 -56.12 -2.86 -26.69
CA THR A 669 -57.48 -3.31 -26.37
C THR A 669 -57.53 -4.15 -25.10
N THR A 670 -56.43 -4.80 -24.72
CA THR A 670 -56.36 -5.67 -23.53
C THR A 670 -55.57 -5.03 -22.37
N LYS A 671 -54.72 -4.03 -22.64
CA LYS A 671 -53.87 -3.37 -21.63
C LYS A 671 -54.56 -2.15 -21.01
N ILE A 672 -54.71 -2.18 -19.68
CA ILE A 672 -55.34 -1.09 -18.90
C ILE A 672 -54.26 -0.14 -18.38
N CYS A 673 -54.33 1.14 -18.78
CA CYS A 673 -53.32 2.15 -18.47
C CYS A 673 -53.64 3.05 -17.27
N PRO A 674 -52.61 3.68 -16.67
CA PRO A 674 -52.74 4.47 -15.44
C PRO A 674 -53.37 5.86 -15.64
N GLN A 675 -53.81 6.51 -14.56
CA GLN A 675 -54.41 7.85 -14.61
C GLN A 675 -53.39 8.90 -15.07
N PHE A 676 -53.83 9.88 -15.87
CA PHE A 676 -52.99 10.87 -16.58
C PHE A 676 -52.03 10.28 -17.63
N SER A 677 -52.35 9.09 -18.15
CA SER A 677 -51.66 8.46 -19.28
C SER A 677 -52.62 8.11 -20.43
N THR A 678 -52.06 7.72 -21.57
CA THR A 678 -52.75 7.26 -22.78
C THR A 678 -52.12 5.94 -23.24
N CYS A 679 -52.93 4.93 -23.61
CA CYS A 679 -52.39 3.70 -24.23
C CYS A 679 -51.99 4.00 -25.66
N ILE A 680 -50.76 3.62 -26.01
CA ILE A 680 -50.28 3.66 -27.38
C ILE A 680 -49.77 2.28 -27.78
N GLN A 681 -50.14 1.86 -28.97
CA GLN A 681 -49.75 0.58 -29.50
C GLN A 681 -48.51 0.78 -30.37
N ASP A 682 -47.47 0.00 -30.11
CA ASP A 682 -46.25 0.10 -30.89
C ASP A 682 -46.54 -0.31 -32.35
N PRO A 683 -46.26 0.56 -33.34
CA PRO A 683 -46.62 0.27 -34.73
C PRO A 683 -45.89 -0.93 -35.33
N HIS A 684 -44.75 -1.35 -34.74
CA HIS A 684 -43.88 -2.39 -35.29
C HIS A 684 -43.99 -3.70 -34.51
N THR A 685 -44.05 -3.65 -33.18
CA THR A 685 -44.16 -4.87 -32.34
C THR A 685 -45.60 -5.24 -32.02
N ARG A 686 -46.56 -4.36 -32.32
CA ARG A 686 -47.99 -4.42 -31.92
C ARG A 686 -48.23 -4.51 -30.42
N GLN A 687 -47.18 -4.38 -29.60
CA GLN A 687 -47.25 -4.46 -28.15
C GLN A 687 -47.77 -3.15 -27.57
N ALA A 688 -48.64 -3.24 -26.58
CA ALA A 688 -49.22 -2.07 -25.94
C ALA A 688 -48.39 -1.53 -24.80
N ARG A 689 -48.27 -0.20 -24.73
CA ARG A 689 -47.63 0.52 -23.62
C ARG A 689 -48.37 1.80 -23.27
N CYS A 690 -48.29 2.18 -22.01
CA CYS A 690 -48.95 3.37 -21.47
C CYS A 690 -47.97 4.54 -21.45
N LEU A 691 -48.43 5.76 -21.75
CA LEU A 691 -47.56 6.94 -21.82
C LEU A 691 -48.23 8.16 -21.17
N CYS A 692 -47.51 8.88 -20.31
CA CYS A 692 -48.06 10.02 -19.56
C CYS A 692 -48.35 11.23 -20.45
N LYS A 693 -49.36 12.01 -20.07
CA LYS A 693 -49.71 13.28 -20.73
C LYS A 693 -48.67 14.37 -20.47
N GLU A 694 -48.64 15.39 -21.32
CA GLU A 694 -47.63 16.44 -21.30
C GLU A 694 -47.61 17.22 -19.97
N GLY A 695 -46.41 17.50 -19.46
CA GLY A 695 -46.21 17.99 -18.09
C GLY A 695 -46.10 16.87 -17.04
N TRP A 696 -46.32 15.59 -17.39
CA TRP A 696 -46.27 14.43 -16.50
C TRP A 696 -45.31 13.31 -16.99
N GLN A 697 -44.85 12.43 -16.10
CA GLN A 697 -43.84 11.38 -16.32
C GLN A 697 -44.20 10.06 -15.61
N MET A 698 -43.89 8.91 -16.22
CA MET A 698 -44.29 7.57 -15.74
C MET A 698 -43.37 7.08 -14.62
N VAL A 699 -43.92 6.39 -13.64
CA VAL A 699 -43.27 5.94 -12.41
C VAL A 699 -43.90 4.61 -11.96
N ASP A 700 -43.12 3.57 -11.67
CA ASP A 700 -43.65 2.24 -11.28
C ASP A 700 -44.20 2.18 -9.84
N ASP A 701 -45.39 1.59 -9.64
CA ASP A 701 -46.05 1.48 -8.33
C ASP A 701 -46.01 0.03 -7.81
N SER A 702 -45.06 -0.26 -6.93
CA SER A 702 -44.89 -1.58 -6.34
C SER A 702 -45.05 -1.53 -4.82
N GLU A 703 -46.25 -1.21 -4.32
CA GLU A 703 -46.50 -1.20 -2.87
C GLU A 703 -47.69 -2.02 -2.37
N ASN A 704 -48.42 -2.79 -3.18
CA ASN A 704 -49.35 -3.82 -2.66
C ASN A 704 -49.76 -4.86 -3.74
N HIS A 705 -49.17 -6.06 -3.71
CA HIS A 705 -49.74 -7.40 -4.02
C HIS A 705 -48.67 -8.43 -4.47
N ALA A 706 -49.02 -9.73 -4.36
CA ALA A 706 -48.18 -10.94 -4.42
C ALA A 706 -47.28 -11.07 -5.68
N PRO A 707 -46.24 -11.94 -5.68
CA PRO A 707 -45.18 -11.90 -6.68
C PRO A 707 -45.70 -12.30 -8.06
N GLY A 708 -45.76 -11.31 -8.97
CA GLY A 708 -46.16 -11.51 -10.37
C GLY A 708 -46.81 -10.34 -11.12
N SER A 709 -47.07 -9.16 -10.54
CA SER A 709 -47.68 -8.04 -11.29
C SER A 709 -47.17 -6.65 -10.92
N SER A 710 -46.49 -5.97 -11.84
CA SER A 710 -46.10 -4.55 -11.76
C SER A 710 -47.07 -3.70 -12.61
N LYS A 711 -47.67 -2.62 -12.08
CA LYS A 711 -48.40 -1.59 -12.86
C LYS A 711 -47.86 -0.19 -12.54
N SER A 712 -47.52 0.59 -13.57
CA SER A 712 -46.94 1.95 -13.50
C SER A 712 -47.98 3.07 -13.28
N VAL A 713 -47.61 4.34 -12.98
CA VAL A 713 -48.49 5.55 -12.82
C VAL A 713 -47.79 6.86 -13.26
N CYS A 714 -48.47 8.01 -13.41
CA CYS A 714 -47.91 9.28 -13.96
C CYS A 714 -47.85 10.49 -12.96
N LYS A 715 -46.78 11.32 -12.95
CA LYS A 715 -46.55 12.51 -12.04
C LYS A 715 -45.92 13.78 -12.72
N PRO A 716 -46.01 15.05 -12.24
CA PRO A 716 -45.60 16.30 -12.97
C PRO A 716 -44.08 16.65 -13.10
N LYS A 717 -43.65 17.55 -14.02
CA LYS A 717 -42.25 18.00 -14.32
C LYS A 717 -41.90 19.46 -13.85
N GLN A 718 -40.62 19.80 -13.53
CA GLN A 718 -40.14 21.10 -12.94
C GLN A 718 -39.17 21.95 -13.84
N CYS A 719 -39.01 23.27 -13.56
CA CYS A 719 -38.30 24.31 -14.36
C CYS A 719 -36.75 24.23 -14.40
N ASN A 720 -36.13 24.50 -15.57
CA ASN A 720 -34.72 24.94 -15.65
C ASN A 720 -34.40 25.87 -16.85
N GLU A 721 -33.46 26.78 -16.58
CA GLU A 721 -32.44 27.46 -17.42
C GLU A 721 -32.74 28.34 -18.64
N TYR A 722 -33.97 28.46 -19.16
CA TYR A 722 -34.24 29.48 -20.20
C TYR A 722 -35.47 30.31 -19.85
N TYR A 723 -35.25 31.61 -19.62
CA TYR A 723 -36.12 32.72 -19.16
C TYR A 723 -36.00 33.05 -17.65
N ASN A 724 -34.97 33.85 -17.35
CA ASN A 724 -34.26 33.99 -16.06
C ASN A 724 -34.72 35.16 -15.19
N CYS A 725 -34.74 34.95 -13.86
CA CYS A 725 -34.76 36.02 -12.86
C CYS A 725 -33.47 36.85 -12.89
N ASP A 726 -33.52 38.09 -12.38
CA ASP A 726 -32.32 38.89 -12.15
C ASP A 726 -31.30 38.12 -11.31
N THR A 727 -30.01 38.36 -11.50
CA THR A 727 -28.93 37.72 -10.72
C THR A 727 -29.12 37.90 -9.20
N TYR A 728 -29.73 39.02 -8.81
CA TYR A 728 -30.09 39.34 -7.43
C TYR A 728 -31.56 39.03 -7.10
N ALA A 729 -32.19 38.09 -7.81
CA ALA A 729 -33.53 37.57 -7.55
C ALA A 729 -33.59 36.02 -7.50
N ASN A 730 -34.67 35.48 -6.93
CA ASN A 730 -34.97 34.06 -6.77
C ASN A 730 -36.23 33.66 -7.55
N CYS A 731 -36.23 32.48 -8.17
CA CYS A 731 -37.38 31.91 -8.86
C CYS A 731 -38.16 30.99 -7.92
N LEU A 732 -39.45 31.25 -7.69
CA LEU A 732 -40.32 30.53 -6.75
C LEU A 732 -41.65 30.17 -7.42
N ILE A 733 -42.27 29.04 -7.04
CA ILE A 733 -43.58 28.65 -7.59
C ILE A 733 -44.70 29.48 -6.94
N ASN A 734 -45.55 30.06 -7.76
CA ASN A 734 -46.79 30.69 -7.33
C ASN A 734 -47.82 29.58 -7.06
N GLU A 735 -48.15 29.38 -5.78
CA GLU A 735 -48.96 28.24 -5.32
C GLU A 735 -50.39 28.22 -5.87
N ASN A 736 -50.92 29.37 -6.31
CA ASN A 736 -52.29 29.46 -6.84
C ASN A 736 -52.38 29.05 -8.32
N THR A 737 -51.36 29.39 -9.11
CA THR A 737 -51.34 29.11 -10.56
C THR A 737 -50.49 27.89 -10.92
N GLN A 738 -49.70 27.40 -9.95
CA GLN A 738 -48.76 26.29 -10.11
C GLN A 738 -47.74 26.56 -11.25
N LYS A 739 -47.33 27.83 -11.39
CA LYS A 739 -46.28 28.29 -12.32
C LYS A 739 -45.18 29.03 -11.55
N TYR A 740 -43.98 29.12 -12.11
CA TYR A 740 -42.81 29.75 -11.48
C TYR A 740 -42.73 31.27 -11.76
N GLU A 741 -42.36 32.10 -10.77
CA GLU A 741 -42.24 33.59 -10.76
C GLU A 741 -40.95 34.08 -10.05
N CYS A 742 -40.43 35.28 -10.35
CA CYS A 742 -39.15 35.82 -9.86
C CYS A 742 -39.27 36.94 -8.81
N ILE A 743 -38.46 36.94 -7.74
CA ILE A 743 -38.52 37.91 -6.61
C ILE A 743 -37.11 38.34 -6.16
N CYS A 744 -36.84 39.65 -5.99
CA CYS A 744 -35.54 40.17 -5.55
C CYS A 744 -35.09 39.63 -4.17
N LYS A 745 -33.78 39.38 -4.04
CA LYS A 745 -33.12 38.91 -2.82
C LYS A 745 -33.04 40.03 -1.77
N PRO A 746 -33.00 39.69 -0.47
CA PRO A 746 -32.96 40.67 0.62
C PRO A 746 -31.79 41.66 0.48
N GLY A 747 -32.06 42.95 0.73
CA GLY A 747 -31.11 44.06 0.55
C GLY A 747 -31.13 44.69 -0.85
N PHE A 748 -31.90 44.12 -1.78
CA PHE A 748 -32.14 44.66 -3.11
C PHE A 748 -33.65 44.85 -3.33
N TYR A 749 -34.02 45.89 -4.09
CA TYR A 749 -35.40 46.26 -4.37
C TYR A 749 -35.62 46.36 -5.89
N GLY A 750 -36.76 45.86 -6.38
CA GLY A 750 -37.10 45.80 -7.80
C GLY A 750 -38.16 44.74 -8.13
N ASP A 751 -38.34 44.40 -9.41
CA ASP A 751 -39.44 43.53 -9.89
C ASP A 751 -39.08 42.04 -10.03
N GLY A 752 -37.90 41.64 -9.54
CA GLY A 752 -37.41 40.26 -9.62
C GLY A 752 -36.74 39.89 -10.94
N TYR A 753 -36.90 40.71 -11.98
CA TYR A 753 -36.12 40.64 -13.22
C TYR A 753 -35.11 41.79 -13.34
N SER A 754 -35.23 42.81 -12.48
CA SER A 754 -34.21 43.83 -12.23
C SER A 754 -34.21 44.28 -10.76
N CYS A 755 -33.05 44.23 -10.05
CA CYS A 755 -32.94 44.51 -8.60
C CYS A 755 -31.77 45.45 -8.22
N THR A 756 -31.94 46.40 -7.27
CA THR A 756 -30.93 47.43 -6.87
C THR A 756 -30.82 47.68 -5.34
N ALA A 757 -29.65 48.09 -4.79
CA ALA A 757 -29.36 48.18 -3.33
C ALA A 757 -29.24 49.61 -2.74
N HIS A 758 -29.39 49.77 -1.40
CA HIS A 758 -29.36 51.07 -0.67
C HIS A 758 -28.07 51.25 0.20
N PHE A 759 -27.57 52.48 0.36
CA PHE A 759 -26.29 52.83 1.01
C PHE A 759 -26.45 53.74 2.26
N CYS A 760 -25.56 53.63 3.27
CA CYS A 760 -25.46 54.58 4.41
C CYS A 760 -24.22 55.47 4.29
N SER A 761 -24.27 56.70 4.79
CA SER A 761 -23.15 57.66 4.75
C SER A 761 -22.66 58.09 6.14
N SER A 762 -23.48 57.91 7.17
CA SER A 762 -23.13 58.15 8.58
C SER A 762 -23.94 57.26 9.53
N ASP A 763 -23.51 57.12 10.78
CA ASP A 763 -24.21 56.32 11.80
C ASP A 763 -25.67 56.77 12.03
N GLY A 764 -26.00 58.04 11.74
CA GLY A 764 -27.38 58.55 11.83
C GLY A 764 -28.34 58.01 10.77
N ASP A 765 -27.82 57.36 9.73
CA ASP A 765 -28.62 56.68 8.70
C ASP A 765 -29.00 55.23 9.12
N CYS A 766 -28.49 54.77 10.28
CA CYS A 766 -28.67 53.43 10.82
C CYS A 766 -29.66 53.39 12.00
N GLY A 767 -30.22 52.21 12.25
CA GLY A 767 -31.18 51.94 13.31
C GLY A 767 -30.56 51.97 14.71
N TYR A 768 -31.40 51.93 15.74
CA TYR A 768 -30.95 51.99 17.14
C TYR A 768 -30.13 50.75 17.53
N ASN A 769 -28.99 50.95 18.21
CA ASN A 769 -27.92 49.96 18.46
C ASN A 769 -27.27 49.42 17.17
N ALA A 770 -27.00 50.29 16.18
CA ALA A 770 -26.24 49.96 14.98
C ALA A 770 -25.30 51.10 14.55
N HIS A 771 -24.22 50.75 13.85
CA HIS A 771 -23.21 51.67 13.31
C HIS A 771 -23.03 51.50 11.79
N CYS A 772 -22.77 52.59 11.07
CA CYS A 772 -22.47 52.61 9.65
C CYS A 772 -20.97 52.34 9.46
N LEU A 773 -20.64 51.12 9.06
CA LEU A 773 -19.26 50.68 8.86
C LEU A 773 -18.93 50.58 7.37
N PRO A 774 -17.67 50.86 6.96
CA PRO A 774 -17.20 50.62 5.60
C PRO A 774 -17.41 49.15 5.22
N ASP A 775 -17.98 48.91 4.05
CA ASP A 775 -18.21 47.56 3.55
C ASP A 775 -16.88 46.97 3.06
N GLU A 776 -16.27 46.09 3.84
CA GLU A 776 -14.95 45.49 3.54
C GLU A 776 -14.89 44.77 2.19
N GLN A 777 -16.05 44.36 1.64
CA GLN A 777 -16.14 43.72 0.33
C GLN A 777 -16.22 44.72 -0.84
N ARG A 778 -16.50 46.01 -0.59
CA ARG A 778 -16.65 47.05 -1.62
C ARG A 778 -15.96 48.34 -1.16
N PRO A 779 -14.69 48.56 -1.54
CA PRO A 779 -13.94 49.75 -1.15
C PRO A 779 -14.63 51.04 -1.61
N GLY A 780 -14.98 51.91 -0.66
CA GLY A 780 -15.66 53.20 -0.91
C GLY A 780 -17.17 53.22 -0.59
N PHE A 781 -17.75 52.10 -0.17
CA PHE A 781 -19.16 52.00 0.22
C PHE A 781 -19.30 51.66 1.72
N SER A 782 -20.41 52.06 2.35
CA SER A 782 -20.69 51.82 3.76
C SER A 782 -22.07 51.20 4.00
N LYS A 783 -22.18 50.35 5.02
CA LYS A 783 -23.39 49.60 5.42
C LYS A 783 -23.66 49.68 6.93
N CYS A 784 -24.91 49.62 7.33
CA CYS A 784 -25.30 49.57 8.75
C CYS A 784 -25.09 48.17 9.34
N VAL A 785 -24.63 48.09 10.60
CA VAL A 785 -24.37 46.84 11.33
C VAL A 785 -24.77 46.99 12.80
N CYS A 786 -25.53 46.04 13.36
CA CYS A 786 -25.94 46.06 14.77
C CYS A 786 -24.77 45.89 15.76
N ASP A 787 -24.92 46.44 16.96
CA ASP A 787 -23.97 46.31 18.07
C ASP A 787 -23.84 44.87 18.58
N PRO A 788 -22.67 44.48 19.12
CA PRO A 788 -22.46 43.15 19.67
C PRO A 788 -23.52 42.76 20.71
N GLY A 789 -24.21 41.65 20.48
CA GLY A 789 -25.30 41.14 21.33
C GLY A 789 -26.72 41.51 20.85
N PHE A 790 -26.84 42.19 19.71
CA PHE A 790 -28.10 42.47 19.03
C PHE A 790 -28.12 41.86 17.62
N LEU A 791 -29.30 41.42 17.18
CA LEU A 791 -29.54 40.82 15.86
C LEU A 791 -30.35 41.78 14.96
N ASN A 792 -30.23 41.59 13.64
CA ASN A 792 -30.84 42.30 12.49
C ASN A 792 -29.84 43.10 11.64
N ASP A 793 -30.31 43.76 10.57
CA ASP A 793 -29.45 44.40 9.55
C ASP A 793 -29.01 45.83 9.91
N GLY A 794 -29.42 46.33 11.08
CA GLY A 794 -28.99 47.62 11.59
C GLY A 794 -29.52 48.83 10.82
N THR A 795 -30.43 48.67 9.88
CA THR A 795 -31.05 49.80 9.16
C THR A 795 -32.12 50.48 10.03
N THR A 796 -32.47 51.73 9.73
CA THR A 796 -33.56 52.44 10.43
C THR A 796 -34.93 51.74 10.34
N PHE A 797 -35.09 50.81 9.40
CA PHE A 797 -36.29 50.01 9.19
C PHE A 797 -36.27 48.65 9.91
N SER A 798 -35.12 48.20 10.44
CA SER A 798 -35.02 46.97 11.25
C SER A 798 -34.35 47.24 12.61
N THR A 799 -35.13 47.13 13.68
CA THR A 799 -34.64 47.43 15.04
C THR A 799 -33.71 46.32 15.51
N CYS A 800 -32.48 46.66 15.94
CA CYS A 800 -31.55 45.67 16.50
C CYS A 800 -32.09 45.14 17.83
N VAL A 801 -32.39 43.84 17.92
CA VAL A 801 -32.99 43.21 19.10
C VAL A 801 -32.02 42.30 19.84
N LYS A 802 -32.03 42.35 21.17
CA LYS A 802 -31.10 41.61 22.02
C LYS A 802 -31.44 40.10 22.00
N ASP A 803 -30.47 39.28 21.63
CA ASP A 803 -30.68 37.83 21.45
C ASP A 803 -30.75 37.09 22.79
N VAL A 804 -31.93 36.54 23.17
CA VAL A 804 -32.06 35.58 24.29
C VAL A 804 -33.23 34.61 24.03
N ILE A 805 -32.92 33.33 23.75
CA ILE A 805 -33.91 32.23 23.74
C ILE A 805 -34.16 31.77 25.19
N SER A 806 -35.42 31.72 25.63
CA SER A 806 -35.79 31.32 27.01
C SER A 806 -35.73 29.80 27.25
N CYS A 807 -35.39 29.41 28.48
CA CYS A 807 -35.15 28.01 28.85
C CYS A 807 -36.36 27.09 28.75
N ASN A 808 -37.57 27.63 28.62
CA ASN A 808 -38.81 26.86 28.43
C ASN A 808 -39.00 26.39 26.97
N ILE A 809 -38.22 26.92 26.03
CA ILE A 809 -38.27 26.57 24.60
C ILE A 809 -37.10 25.65 24.24
N GLU A 810 -35.89 26.00 24.64
CA GLU A 810 -34.72 25.11 24.62
C GLU A 810 -34.16 25.02 26.05
N ASN A 811 -34.20 23.82 26.64
CA ASN A 811 -33.72 23.63 28.01
C ASN A 811 -32.19 23.66 28.07
N LYS A 812 -31.63 24.87 28.11
CA LYS A 812 -30.20 25.16 28.24
C LYS A 812 -29.74 25.32 29.70
N CYS A 813 -30.59 24.97 30.66
CA CYS A 813 -30.24 25.07 32.08
C CYS A 813 -29.24 23.99 32.49
N HIS A 814 -28.38 24.30 33.47
CA HIS A 814 -27.52 23.30 34.10
C HIS A 814 -28.34 22.11 34.62
N THR A 815 -27.79 20.91 34.66
CA THR A 815 -28.49 19.71 35.18
C THR A 815 -28.97 19.90 36.63
N ASN A 816 -28.20 20.66 37.42
CA ASN A 816 -28.55 21.06 38.80
C ASN A 816 -29.28 22.41 38.89
N ALA A 817 -29.88 22.87 37.81
CA ALA A 817 -30.76 24.03 37.77
C ALA A 817 -32.20 23.63 37.44
N GLN A 818 -33.11 24.56 37.63
CA GLN A 818 -34.50 24.48 37.20
C GLN A 818 -34.84 25.73 36.38
N CYS A 819 -35.51 25.51 35.25
CA CYS A 819 -36.07 26.59 34.47
C CYS A 819 -37.33 27.11 35.17
N VAL A 820 -37.30 28.34 35.64
CA VAL A 820 -38.41 28.97 36.36
C VAL A 820 -38.83 30.25 35.65
N TYR A 821 -40.14 30.47 35.58
CA TYR A 821 -40.67 31.72 35.07
C TYR A 821 -40.38 32.85 36.07
N ASN A 822 -39.66 33.87 35.62
CA ASN A 822 -39.34 35.03 36.44
C ASN A 822 -40.27 36.17 36.10
N GLU A 823 -41.26 36.39 36.97
CA GLU A 823 -42.33 37.39 36.82
C GLU A 823 -41.81 38.83 36.68
N ARG A 824 -40.59 39.14 37.15
CA ARG A 824 -40.03 40.51 37.03
C ARG A 824 -39.52 40.85 35.63
N ILE A 825 -39.15 39.84 34.86
CA ILE A 825 -38.56 39.98 33.53
C ILE A 825 -39.39 39.27 32.45
N ASP A 826 -40.60 38.83 32.83
CA ASP A 826 -41.60 38.19 31.98
C ASP A 826 -41.02 37.09 31.06
N ARG A 827 -40.14 36.26 31.63
CA ARG A 827 -39.49 35.17 30.86
C ARG A 827 -39.00 34.06 31.75
N HIS A 828 -38.82 32.88 31.15
CA HIS A 828 -38.24 31.75 31.84
C HIS A 828 -36.70 31.87 31.90
N VAL A 829 -36.15 31.74 33.11
CA VAL A 829 -34.72 31.78 33.39
C VAL A 829 -34.31 30.56 34.19
N CYS A 830 -33.05 30.16 34.06
CA CYS A 830 -32.50 29.07 34.84
C CYS A 830 -32.13 29.55 36.24
N LEU A 831 -32.51 28.81 37.26
CA LEU A 831 -32.15 29.05 38.66
C LEU A 831 -31.54 27.77 39.24
N CYS A 832 -30.39 27.85 39.90
CA CYS A 832 -29.79 26.69 40.55
C CYS A 832 -30.72 26.09 41.61
N ARG A 833 -30.74 24.76 41.71
CA ARG A 833 -31.52 24.03 42.72
C ARG A 833 -30.92 24.24 44.11
N THR A 834 -31.72 24.05 45.15
CA THR A 834 -31.32 24.20 46.56
C THR A 834 -30.06 23.36 46.85
N GLY A 835 -29.04 23.97 47.46
CA GLY A 835 -27.72 23.36 47.66
C GLY A 835 -26.71 23.66 46.54
N TYR A 836 -27.10 24.40 45.50
CA TYR A 836 -26.22 24.85 44.41
C TYR A 836 -26.32 26.37 44.20
N LYS A 837 -25.19 27.02 43.89
CA LYS A 837 -25.06 28.45 43.59
C LYS A 837 -24.52 28.67 42.18
N GLY A 838 -24.97 29.72 41.49
CA GLY A 838 -24.55 30.02 40.12
C GLY A 838 -25.58 30.85 39.35
N ASP A 839 -25.37 30.98 38.04
CA ASP A 839 -26.23 31.77 37.13
C ASP A 839 -27.37 30.95 36.51
N GLY A 840 -27.53 29.69 36.92
CA GLY A 840 -28.56 28.78 36.41
C GLY A 840 -28.18 28.03 35.14
N ILE A 841 -27.25 28.55 34.34
CA ILE A 841 -26.65 27.82 33.20
C ILE A 841 -25.44 27.02 33.66
N THR A 842 -24.74 27.52 34.68
CA THR A 842 -23.68 26.84 35.41
C THR A 842 -24.02 26.84 36.90
N CYS A 843 -24.23 25.64 37.48
CA CYS A 843 -24.59 25.50 38.89
C CYS A 843 -23.61 24.58 39.61
N ARG A 844 -22.93 25.13 40.62
CA ARG A 844 -21.96 24.43 41.48
C ARG A 844 -22.53 24.28 42.89
N HIS A 845 -22.09 23.29 43.65
CA HIS A 845 -22.59 23.09 45.01
C HIS A 845 -22.26 24.30 45.90
N GLU A 846 -23.16 24.66 46.82
CA GLU A 846 -23.05 25.88 47.63
C GLU A 846 -21.84 25.84 48.58
N HIS A 847 -21.53 24.64 49.07
CA HIS A 847 -20.35 24.29 49.87
C HIS A 847 -19.27 23.63 49.02
N SER A 848 -18.00 23.95 49.31
CA SER A 848 -16.83 23.36 48.65
C SER A 848 -16.61 21.90 49.10
N CYS A 849 -16.03 21.05 48.25
CA CYS A 849 -15.73 19.66 48.63
C CYS A 849 -14.68 19.52 49.76
N LEU A 850 -13.99 20.62 50.11
CA LEU A 850 -13.15 20.71 51.31
C LEU A 850 -13.96 20.81 52.61
N GLU A 851 -15.12 21.47 52.57
CA GLU A 851 -15.99 21.68 53.74
C GLU A 851 -16.90 20.47 53.97
N ASN A 852 -17.34 19.82 52.89
CA ASN A 852 -18.12 18.60 52.96
C ASN A 852 -17.66 17.57 51.91
N ALA A 853 -16.90 16.58 52.37
CA ALA A 853 -16.33 15.53 51.53
C ALA A 853 -17.38 14.61 50.89
N THR A 854 -18.63 14.58 51.38
CA THR A 854 -19.70 13.73 50.82
C THR A 854 -20.30 14.28 49.52
N ILE A 855 -19.88 15.48 49.09
CA ILE A 855 -20.29 16.09 47.81
C ILE A 855 -19.62 15.36 46.62
N CYS A 856 -18.40 14.87 46.82
CA CYS A 856 -17.72 14.07 45.81
C CYS A 856 -18.26 12.64 45.84
N SER A 857 -18.24 11.98 44.67
CA SER A 857 -18.43 10.53 44.63
C SER A 857 -17.45 9.85 45.60
N THR A 858 -17.84 8.72 46.18
CA THR A 858 -16.93 7.89 47.00
C THR A 858 -15.66 7.49 46.24
N SER A 859 -15.74 7.48 44.91
CA SER A 859 -14.65 7.19 44.00
C SER A 859 -13.99 8.46 43.42
N ALA A 860 -14.14 9.60 44.07
CA ALA A 860 -13.48 10.87 43.74
C ALA A 860 -12.62 11.41 44.90
N ALA A 861 -11.73 12.33 44.56
CA ALA A 861 -10.92 13.13 45.46
C ALA A 861 -11.25 14.61 45.25
N CYS A 862 -11.28 15.38 46.32
CA CYS A 862 -11.40 16.83 46.25
C CYS A 862 -10.02 17.41 45.91
N VAL A 863 -9.90 18.07 44.76
CA VAL A 863 -8.65 18.64 44.25
C VAL A 863 -8.82 20.12 43.95
N TYR A 864 -7.77 20.89 44.17
CA TYR A 864 -7.79 22.32 43.86
C TYR A 864 -7.58 22.54 42.36
N ASP A 865 -8.55 23.19 41.71
CA ASP A 865 -8.46 23.58 40.30
C ASP A 865 -7.85 24.99 40.19
N PRO A 866 -6.65 25.14 39.58
CA PRO A 866 -5.97 26.43 39.48
C PRO A 866 -6.63 27.40 38.49
N ILE A 867 -7.39 26.89 37.51
CA ILE A 867 -8.08 27.69 36.49
C ILE A 867 -9.37 28.26 37.07
N LEU A 868 -10.09 27.47 37.87
CA LEU A 868 -11.34 27.88 38.51
C LEU A 868 -11.15 28.54 39.89
N GLN A 869 -9.93 28.48 40.45
CA GLN A 869 -9.59 28.93 41.80
C GLN A 869 -10.50 28.36 42.91
N ASP A 870 -10.94 27.12 42.75
CA ASP A 870 -11.87 26.44 43.68
C ASP A 870 -11.49 24.97 43.84
N ASN A 871 -11.98 24.32 44.90
CA ASN A 871 -11.78 22.90 45.12
C ASN A 871 -12.96 22.12 44.53
N VAL A 872 -12.64 21.28 43.56
CA VAL A 872 -13.59 20.52 42.76
C VAL A 872 -13.37 19.03 42.96
N CYS A 873 -14.42 18.25 42.77
CA CYS A 873 -14.30 16.81 42.81
C CYS A 873 -13.65 16.30 41.51
N SER A 874 -12.68 15.40 41.61
CA SER A 874 -12.06 14.70 40.49
C SER A 874 -12.09 13.20 40.76
N CYS A 875 -12.52 12.38 39.80
CA CYS A 875 -12.55 10.94 39.98
C CYS A 875 -11.14 10.38 40.27
N ARG A 876 -11.07 9.38 41.16
CA ARG A 876 -9.84 8.63 41.48
C ARG A 876 -9.52 7.67 40.34
N ASP A 877 -8.27 7.23 40.28
CA ASP A 877 -7.80 6.27 39.29
C ASP A 877 -8.70 5.03 39.23
N GLY A 878 -9.10 4.65 38.01
CA GLY A 878 -10.05 3.57 37.75
C GLY A 878 -11.51 4.01 37.60
N PHE A 879 -11.80 5.30 37.82
CA PHE A 879 -13.15 5.85 37.67
C PHE A 879 -13.16 7.09 36.77
N VAL A 880 -14.27 7.32 36.07
CA VAL A 880 -14.47 8.46 35.15
C VAL A 880 -15.83 9.12 35.42
N GLY A 881 -15.90 10.43 35.24
CA GLY A 881 -17.10 11.24 35.46
C GLY A 881 -16.79 12.67 35.88
N ASP A 882 -17.80 13.40 36.36
CA ASP A 882 -17.72 14.82 36.76
C ASP A 882 -17.16 15.04 38.19
N GLY A 883 -16.66 13.97 38.83
CA GLY A 883 -16.15 13.98 40.20
C GLY A 883 -17.24 13.89 41.28
N MET A 884 -18.46 14.35 41.02
CA MET A 884 -19.60 14.13 41.93
C MET A 884 -20.27 12.79 41.66
N HIS A 885 -20.23 12.34 40.41
CA HIS A 885 -20.61 11.01 39.95
C HIS A 885 -19.42 10.43 39.21
N CYS A 886 -18.88 9.33 39.75
CA CYS A 886 -17.76 8.62 39.17
C CYS A 886 -18.20 7.17 38.94
N ALA A 887 -18.11 6.72 37.69
CA ALA A 887 -18.39 5.35 37.29
C ALA A 887 -17.07 4.59 37.09
N GLU A 888 -17.07 3.29 37.36
CA GLU A 888 -15.92 2.43 37.05
C GLU A 888 -15.68 2.41 35.55
N ILE A 889 -14.41 2.49 35.17
CA ILE A 889 -13.98 2.39 33.77
C ILE A 889 -14.14 0.92 33.32
N LEU A 890 -15.15 0.63 32.49
CA LEU A 890 -15.37 -0.70 31.92
C LEU A 890 -14.86 -0.77 30.47
N GLY A 891 -14.08 -1.81 30.12
CA GLY A 891 -13.84 -2.24 28.72
C GLY A 891 -12.51 -1.85 28.05
N GLY A 892 -11.64 -1.06 28.68
CA GLY A 892 -10.29 -0.78 28.19
C GLY A 892 -9.26 -1.87 28.59
N PRO A 893 -8.07 -1.90 27.97
CA PRO A 893 -6.98 -2.74 28.46
C PRO A 893 -6.58 -2.33 29.88
N LYS A 894 -6.13 -3.29 30.69
CA LYS A 894 -5.77 -3.08 32.10
C LYS A 894 -4.59 -2.12 32.30
N GLU A 895 -3.77 -1.91 31.27
CA GLU A 895 -2.53 -1.12 31.32
C GLU A 895 -2.36 -0.23 30.07
N GLN A 896 -1.68 0.92 30.25
CA GLN A 896 -1.44 1.90 29.19
C GLN A 896 -0.16 1.55 28.44
N PHE A 897 -0.20 1.64 27.12
CA PHE A 897 0.94 1.38 26.25
C PHE A 897 0.80 2.14 24.94
N LEU A 898 1.87 2.23 24.17
CA LEU A 898 1.85 2.77 22.82
C LEU A 898 1.84 1.61 21.81
N ILE A 899 1.19 1.82 20.67
CA ILE A 899 1.39 1.00 19.49
C ILE A 899 2.08 1.85 18.44
N VAL A 900 3.18 1.35 17.87
CA VAL A 900 4.10 2.15 17.05
C VAL A 900 4.45 1.42 15.77
N ASN A 901 4.27 2.09 14.63
CA ASN A 901 4.73 1.61 13.35
C ASN A 901 6.23 1.89 13.18
N GLN A 902 7.00 0.88 12.81
CA GLN A 902 8.42 0.99 12.47
C GLN A 902 8.70 0.33 11.11
N GLY A 903 7.88 0.70 10.11
CA GLY A 903 7.96 0.18 8.75
C GLY A 903 7.47 -1.26 8.65
N GLN A 904 8.40 -2.22 8.72
CA GLN A 904 8.08 -3.65 8.59
C GLN A 904 7.50 -4.25 9.87
N THR A 905 7.61 -3.53 10.99
CA THR A 905 7.22 -4.00 12.32
C THR A 905 6.20 -3.06 12.94
N ILE A 906 5.24 -3.61 13.69
CA ILE A 906 4.39 -2.86 14.61
C ILE A 906 4.70 -3.33 16.03
N LEU A 907 5.05 -2.38 16.90
CA LEU A 907 5.50 -2.63 18.26
C LEU A 907 4.43 -2.24 19.28
N LYS A 908 4.31 -3.03 20.34
CA LYS A 908 3.66 -2.67 21.61
C LYS A 908 4.74 -2.12 22.54
N VAL A 909 4.63 -0.87 22.94
CA VAL A 909 5.64 -0.19 23.77
C VAL A 909 5.03 0.14 25.14
N PRO A 910 5.43 -0.56 26.21
CA PRO A 910 5.03 -0.23 27.57
C PRO A 910 5.51 1.17 27.98
N LEU A 911 4.75 1.86 28.83
CA LEU A 911 5.13 3.19 29.33
C LEU A 911 6.14 3.16 30.49
N THR A 912 6.31 2.00 31.14
CA THR A 912 7.25 1.78 32.24
C THR A 912 8.34 0.80 31.84
N ALA A 913 9.57 1.04 32.31
CA ALA A 913 10.72 0.18 32.03
C ALA A 913 10.51 -1.26 32.55
N SER A 914 9.70 -1.45 33.60
CA SER A 914 9.36 -2.76 34.16
C SER A 914 8.47 -3.62 33.25
N GLY A 915 7.79 -3.00 32.26
CA GLY A 915 6.99 -3.71 31.27
C GLY A 915 7.82 -4.21 30.07
N LEU A 916 9.08 -3.79 29.94
CA LEU A 916 9.96 -4.22 28.86
C LEU A 916 10.42 -5.65 29.11
N THR A 917 9.91 -6.61 28.34
CA THR A 917 10.38 -7.99 28.35
C THR A 917 11.56 -8.18 27.40
N ASN A 918 12.50 -9.06 27.77
CA ASN A 918 13.62 -9.44 26.92
C ASN A 918 13.13 -10.40 25.83
N GLY A 919 12.98 -9.93 24.58
CA GLY A 919 12.63 -10.78 23.44
C GLY A 919 11.62 -10.16 22.47
N ASN A 920 11.06 -10.98 21.57
CA ASN A 920 10.11 -10.57 20.52
C ASN A 920 8.67 -10.31 21.04
N GLU A 921 8.41 -10.39 22.34
CA GLU A 921 7.04 -10.33 22.90
C GLU A 921 6.38 -8.96 22.75
N ASN A 922 7.16 -7.90 22.63
CA ASN A 922 6.69 -6.54 22.35
C ASN A 922 6.45 -6.28 20.85
N ARG A 923 6.68 -7.28 19.99
CA ARG A 923 6.46 -7.21 18.55
C ARG A 923 5.08 -7.77 18.23
N ILE A 924 4.13 -6.90 17.89
CA ILE A 924 2.75 -7.29 17.59
C ILE A 924 2.66 -7.90 16.19
N LEU A 925 3.30 -7.24 15.22
CA LEU A 925 3.25 -7.65 13.83
C LEU A 925 4.60 -7.44 13.17
N TYR A 926 4.98 -8.37 12.31
CA TYR A 926 6.08 -8.20 11.37
C TYR A 926 5.76 -8.81 10.03
N VAL A 927 5.86 -7.97 9.01
CA VAL A 927 5.66 -8.36 7.63
C VAL A 927 6.84 -7.83 6.84
N PRO A 928 7.72 -8.71 6.32
CA PRO A 928 8.83 -8.29 5.47
C PRO A 928 8.32 -7.44 4.31
N ARG A 929 9.04 -6.36 3.97
CA ARG A 929 8.71 -5.42 2.88
C ARG A 929 7.44 -4.56 3.08
N MET A 930 6.65 -4.81 4.12
CA MET A 930 5.58 -3.89 4.53
C MET A 930 6.19 -2.55 4.95
N ARG A 931 5.52 -1.45 4.59
CA ARG A 931 5.84 -0.12 5.09
C ARG A 931 4.58 0.44 5.75
N ALA A 932 4.37 0.00 6.99
CA ALA A 932 3.32 0.52 7.86
C ALA A 932 3.64 1.97 8.23
N VAL A 933 2.74 2.91 7.91
CA VAL A 933 2.95 4.35 8.09
C VAL A 933 1.92 4.92 9.06
N GLY A 934 0.68 5.09 8.61
CA GLY A 934 -0.43 5.61 9.42
C GLY A 934 -0.95 4.56 10.40
N ILE A 935 -1.39 5.00 11.58
CA ILE A 935 -1.97 4.11 12.60
C ILE A 935 -3.09 4.82 13.37
N SER A 936 -4.14 4.08 13.68
CA SER A 936 -5.25 4.51 14.54
C SER A 936 -5.85 3.31 15.25
N ILE A 937 -6.68 3.52 16.27
CA ILE A 937 -7.27 2.44 17.06
C ILE A 937 -8.77 2.61 17.20
N ASP A 938 -9.46 1.48 17.25
CA ASP A 938 -10.76 1.35 17.87
C ASP A 938 -10.57 0.71 19.25
N CYS A 939 -10.57 1.57 20.27
CA CYS A 939 -10.38 1.13 21.66
C CYS A 939 -11.42 0.12 22.12
N ARG A 940 -12.69 0.28 21.72
CA ARG A 940 -13.80 -0.54 22.23
C ARG A 940 -13.71 -1.98 21.73
N GLN A 941 -13.36 -2.16 20.47
CA GLN A 941 -13.17 -3.49 19.88
C GLN A 941 -11.71 -3.96 19.91
N GLN A 942 -10.81 -3.17 20.51
CA GLN A 942 -9.38 -3.45 20.63
C GLN A 942 -8.69 -3.73 19.28
N PHE A 943 -9.14 -3.04 18.22
CA PHE A 943 -8.53 -3.12 16.90
C PHE A 943 -7.57 -1.96 16.67
N VAL A 944 -6.41 -2.26 16.09
CA VAL A 944 -5.52 -1.33 15.41
C VAL A 944 -5.88 -1.31 13.94
N TYR A 945 -5.92 -0.13 13.34
CA TYR A 945 -6.00 0.09 11.91
C TYR A 945 -4.72 0.77 11.45
N PHE A 946 -4.09 0.27 10.41
CA PHE A 946 -2.85 0.83 9.90
C PHE A 946 -2.78 0.83 8.38
N THR A 947 -2.06 1.79 7.82
CA THR A 947 -1.84 1.92 6.38
C THR A 947 -0.52 1.28 5.99
N ASP A 948 -0.50 0.53 4.90
CA ASP A 948 0.74 0.02 4.29
C ASP A 948 0.93 0.67 2.91
N THR A 949 1.94 1.55 2.83
CA THR A 949 2.27 2.28 1.60
C THR A 949 2.99 1.41 0.56
N SER A 950 3.67 0.33 0.97
CA SER A 950 4.28 -0.61 0.04
C SER A 950 3.23 -1.52 -0.59
N GLY A 951 2.36 -2.10 0.24
CA GLY A 951 1.29 -2.99 -0.19
C GLY A 951 0.05 -2.27 -0.73
N LYS A 952 -0.03 -0.94 -0.61
CA LYS A 952 -1.18 -0.13 -1.05
C LYS A 952 -2.49 -0.59 -0.39
N THR A 953 -2.42 -0.88 0.90
CA THR A 953 -3.55 -1.43 1.68
C THR A 953 -3.83 -0.64 2.96
N ILE A 954 -5.05 -0.79 3.47
CA ILE A 954 -5.38 -0.53 4.87
C ILE A 954 -5.70 -1.88 5.50
N GLN A 955 -5.11 -2.14 6.66
CA GLN A 955 -5.25 -3.38 7.40
C GLN A 955 -5.75 -3.09 8.81
N ARG A 956 -6.34 -4.10 9.43
CA ARG A 956 -6.69 -4.11 10.85
C ARG A 956 -6.15 -5.33 11.55
N MET A 957 -5.93 -5.26 12.86
CA MET A 957 -5.58 -6.39 13.73
C MET A 957 -5.95 -6.07 15.17
N LYS A 958 -6.09 -7.07 16.04
CA LYS A 958 -6.22 -6.85 17.48
C LYS A 958 -4.92 -6.30 18.09
N TYR A 959 -5.00 -5.74 19.29
CA TYR A 959 -3.82 -5.21 20.02
C TYR A 959 -2.72 -6.24 20.32
N ASP A 960 -3.04 -7.53 20.24
CA ASP A 960 -2.11 -8.65 20.38
C ASP A 960 -1.62 -9.22 19.03
N GLY A 961 -2.08 -8.64 17.91
CA GLY A 961 -1.72 -9.05 16.55
C GLY A 961 -2.62 -10.13 15.95
N SER A 962 -3.58 -10.65 16.71
CA SER A 962 -4.58 -11.60 16.19
C SER A 962 -5.60 -10.91 15.27
N GLU A 963 -6.38 -11.71 14.53
CA GLU A 963 -7.42 -11.21 13.60
C GLU A 963 -6.90 -10.17 12.58
N GLN A 964 -5.64 -10.32 12.13
CA GLN A 964 -5.10 -9.46 11.09
C GLN A 964 -5.87 -9.65 9.79
N LYS A 965 -6.39 -8.57 9.21
CA LYS A 965 -7.15 -8.58 7.96
C LYS A 965 -6.86 -7.34 7.12
N ILE A 966 -6.65 -7.53 5.82
CA ILE A 966 -6.67 -6.44 4.84
C ILE A 966 -8.14 -6.05 4.63
N ILE A 967 -8.49 -4.79 4.90
CA ILE A 967 -9.87 -4.29 4.73
C ILE A 967 -10.05 -3.47 3.46
N LEU A 968 -8.98 -2.85 2.94
CA LEU A 968 -8.98 -2.11 1.68
C LEU A 968 -7.67 -2.34 0.92
N SER A 969 -7.75 -2.49 -0.40
CA SER A 969 -6.62 -2.66 -1.32
C SER A 969 -6.72 -1.73 -2.53
N GLY A 970 -5.66 -1.67 -3.35
CA GLY A 970 -5.63 -0.84 -4.57
C GLY A 970 -5.53 0.66 -4.29
N LEU A 971 -4.88 1.04 -3.17
CA LEU A 971 -4.66 2.44 -2.81
C LEU A 971 -3.44 3.03 -3.53
N GLY A 972 -3.22 4.34 -3.45
CA GLY A 972 -2.05 5.00 -4.01
C GLY A 972 -0.87 4.99 -3.05
N SER A 973 -0.88 5.95 -2.12
CA SER A 973 0.08 6.07 -1.01
C SER A 973 -0.66 6.54 0.24
N PRO A 974 -1.32 5.62 0.98
CA PRO A 974 -2.08 5.97 2.17
C PRO A 974 -1.13 6.32 3.34
N GLU A 975 -1.02 7.61 3.69
CA GLU A 975 -0.03 8.09 4.67
C GLU A 975 -0.59 8.23 6.10
N GLY A 976 -1.83 8.65 6.26
CA GLY A 976 -2.49 8.84 7.55
C GLY A 976 -3.86 8.18 7.61
N ILE A 977 -4.29 7.78 8.80
CA ILE A 977 -5.59 7.14 9.05
C ILE A 977 -6.16 7.61 10.38
N ALA A 978 -7.48 7.79 10.44
CA ALA A 978 -8.22 8.12 11.64
C ALA A 978 -9.51 7.28 11.72
N VAL A 979 -9.77 6.72 12.90
CA VAL A 979 -10.97 5.92 13.17
C VAL A 979 -11.99 6.78 13.91
N ASP A 980 -13.20 6.87 13.36
CA ASP A 980 -14.38 7.32 14.12
C ASP A 980 -15.01 6.11 14.81
N TRP A 981 -14.73 5.97 16.12
CA TRP A 981 -15.24 4.87 16.94
C TRP A 981 -16.73 4.98 17.26
N VAL A 982 -17.34 6.16 17.04
CA VAL A 982 -18.76 6.42 17.28
C VAL A 982 -19.57 6.03 16.04
N SER A 983 -19.27 6.62 14.88
CA SER A 983 -20.00 6.34 13.63
C SER A 983 -19.50 5.07 12.91
N ARG A 984 -18.45 4.42 13.43
CA ARG A 984 -17.84 3.19 12.88
C ARG A 984 -17.27 3.40 11.47
N LEU A 985 -16.52 4.50 11.29
CA LEU A 985 -15.90 4.88 10.03
C LEU A 985 -14.38 4.94 10.14
N ILE A 986 -13.70 4.81 8.99
CA ILE A 986 -12.28 5.10 8.82
C ILE A 986 -12.11 6.19 7.78
N PHE A 987 -11.25 7.16 8.08
CA PHE A 987 -10.85 8.24 7.18
C PHE A 987 -9.35 8.12 6.92
N TRP A 988 -8.91 8.34 5.69
CA TRP A 988 -7.48 8.32 5.37
C TRP A 988 -7.11 9.36 4.32
N THR A 989 -5.82 9.68 4.31
CA THR A 989 -5.17 10.56 3.33
C THR A 989 -4.40 9.71 2.33
N ASP A 990 -4.52 10.02 1.05
CA ASP A 990 -3.71 9.41 -0.01
C ASP A 990 -2.88 10.48 -0.72
N SER A 991 -1.57 10.45 -0.54
CA SER A 991 -0.67 11.48 -1.08
C SER A 991 -0.35 11.30 -2.55
N LEU A 992 -0.45 10.08 -3.09
CA LEU A 992 -0.26 9.81 -4.51
C LEU A 992 -1.50 10.18 -5.31
N LEU A 993 -2.69 9.83 -4.80
CA LEU A 993 -3.98 10.13 -5.42
C LEU A 993 -4.53 11.52 -5.06
N LYS A 994 -3.84 12.24 -4.16
CA LYS A 994 -4.13 13.63 -3.74
C LYS A 994 -5.55 13.81 -3.22
N ARG A 995 -6.00 12.94 -2.32
CA ARG A 995 -7.39 12.93 -1.84
C ARG A 995 -7.53 12.44 -0.40
N ILE A 996 -8.70 12.73 0.18
CA ILE A 996 -9.17 12.20 1.46
C ILE A 996 -10.39 11.34 1.19
N GLU A 997 -10.42 10.17 1.80
CA GLU A 997 -11.47 9.18 1.57
C GLU A 997 -12.03 8.67 2.90
N VAL A 998 -13.23 8.09 2.84
CA VAL A 998 -13.96 7.52 3.97
C VAL A 998 -14.53 6.16 3.62
N ALA A 999 -14.55 5.24 4.57
CA ALA A 999 -15.23 3.95 4.46
C ALA A 999 -15.76 3.49 5.82
N LYS A 1000 -16.58 2.44 5.85
CA LYS A 1000 -16.86 1.72 7.11
C LYS A 1000 -15.59 1.05 7.63
N VAL A 1001 -15.52 0.82 8.94
CA VAL A 1001 -14.40 0.15 9.61
C VAL A 1001 -14.11 -1.28 9.12
N ASP A 1002 -15.04 -1.91 8.38
CA ASP A 1002 -14.82 -3.20 7.74
C ASP A 1002 -14.33 -3.10 6.28
N GLY A 1003 -14.16 -1.87 5.76
CA GLY A 1003 -13.79 -1.59 4.36
C GLY A 1003 -14.97 -1.53 3.40
N SER A 1004 -16.18 -1.86 3.83
CA SER A 1004 -17.39 -1.71 3.00
C SER A 1004 -17.77 -0.24 2.86
N LEU A 1005 -18.55 0.07 1.81
CA LEU A 1005 -19.09 1.41 1.54
C LEU A 1005 -18.00 2.50 1.55
N ARG A 1006 -17.22 2.56 0.48
CA ARG A 1006 -16.11 3.51 0.30
C ARG A 1006 -16.55 4.73 -0.51
N LYS A 1007 -16.11 5.91 -0.10
CA LYS A 1007 -16.35 7.17 -0.81
C LYS A 1007 -15.10 8.06 -0.84
N VAL A 1008 -14.85 8.68 -1.99
CA VAL A 1008 -13.91 9.82 -2.10
C VAL A 1008 -14.58 11.06 -1.52
N LEU A 1009 -14.05 11.56 -0.40
CA LEU A 1009 -14.63 12.67 0.35
C LEU A 1009 -14.18 14.04 -0.21
N LEU A 1010 -12.88 14.18 -0.47
CA LEU A 1010 -12.26 15.42 -0.98
C LEU A 1010 -11.12 15.09 -1.94
N ASP A 1011 -11.11 15.66 -3.14
CA ASP A 1011 -10.08 15.42 -4.18
C ASP A 1011 -9.57 16.70 -4.87
N LYS A 1012 -10.15 17.87 -4.53
CA LYS A 1012 -9.78 19.17 -5.10
C LYS A 1012 -8.81 19.92 -4.20
N ASN A 1013 -7.83 20.61 -4.78
CA ASN A 1013 -6.87 21.45 -4.06
C ASN A 1013 -6.26 20.71 -2.84
N ILE A 1014 -5.75 19.51 -3.06
CA ILE A 1014 -4.98 18.71 -2.09
C ILE A 1014 -3.68 18.33 -2.81
N GLN A 1015 -2.52 18.50 -2.17
CA GLN A 1015 -1.23 18.25 -2.83
C GLN A 1015 -0.42 17.17 -2.11
N ASN A 1016 -0.15 17.35 -0.83
CA ASN A 1016 0.60 16.40 -0.03
C ASN A 1016 -0.09 16.18 1.33
N PRO A 1017 -1.29 15.58 1.35
CA PRO A 1017 -1.99 15.29 2.59
C PRO A 1017 -1.23 14.21 3.37
N ARG A 1018 -1.11 14.37 4.69
CA ARG A 1018 -0.39 13.42 5.56
C ARG A 1018 -1.19 12.99 6.77
N ALA A 1019 -1.16 13.74 7.87
CA ALA A 1019 -1.83 13.33 9.08
C ALA A 1019 -3.31 13.69 9.02
N ILE A 1020 -4.14 12.89 9.67
CA ILE A 1020 -5.60 13.06 9.72
C ILE A 1020 -6.11 12.74 11.11
N ALA A 1021 -7.08 13.52 11.59
CA ALA A 1021 -7.74 13.35 12.87
C ALA A 1021 -9.24 13.62 12.74
N VAL A 1022 -10.04 13.04 13.63
CA VAL A 1022 -11.50 13.17 13.62
C VAL A 1022 -12.01 13.65 14.96
N ASN A 1023 -13.11 14.41 14.94
CA ASN A 1023 -13.90 14.70 16.12
C ASN A 1023 -15.36 14.25 15.88
N PRO A 1024 -15.73 13.03 16.32
CA PRO A 1024 -17.08 12.48 16.11
C PRO A 1024 -18.19 13.21 16.86
N GLU A 1025 -17.86 13.91 17.94
CA GLU A 1025 -18.81 14.70 18.73
C GLU A 1025 -19.30 15.90 17.92
N LEU A 1026 -18.37 16.61 17.28
CA LEU A 1026 -18.68 17.81 16.49
C LEU A 1026 -18.92 17.53 15.00
N GLY A 1027 -18.59 16.32 14.53
CA GLY A 1027 -18.69 15.95 13.12
C GLY A 1027 -17.63 16.59 12.26
N TYR A 1028 -16.40 16.76 12.77
CA TYR A 1028 -15.28 17.33 12.01
C TYR A 1028 -14.21 16.30 11.63
N VAL A 1029 -13.60 16.52 10.47
CA VAL A 1029 -12.35 15.88 10.04
C VAL A 1029 -11.28 16.96 9.82
N PHE A 1030 -10.07 16.68 10.27
CA PHE A 1030 -8.91 17.58 10.22
C PHE A 1030 -7.74 16.88 9.54
N TRP A 1031 -6.95 17.60 8.75
CA TRP A 1031 -5.75 17.03 8.15
C TRP A 1031 -4.64 18.05 7.94
N THR A 1032 -3.43 17.55 7.74
CA THR A 1032 -2.27 18.35 7.34
C THR A 1032 -1.97 18.17 5.85
N ASP A 1033 -1.63 19.26 5.16
CA ASP A 1033 -1.09 19.26 3.80
C ASP A 1033 0.25 19.99 3.82
N TRP A 1034 1.35 19.24 3.61
CA TRP A 1034 2.71 19.76 3.78
C TRP A 1034 3.32 20.32 2.48
N ASN A 1035 2.49 20.65 1.48
CA ASN A 1035 2.95 21.32 0.26
C ASN A 1035 3.91 22.47 0.59
N ARG A 1036 5.19 22.35 0.19
CA ARG A 1036 6.25 23.29 0.55
C ARG A 1036 5.96 24.74 0.15
N GLN A 1037 5.17 24.93 -0.90
CA GLN A 1037 4.79 26.26 -1.38
C GLN A 1037 3.64 26.88 -0.57
N ASN A 1038 2.76 26.05 0.00
CA ASN A 1038 1.58 26.51 0.73
C ASN A 1038 1.13 25.47 1.79
N PRO A 1039 1.91 25.31 2.87
CA PRO A 1039 1.60 24.33 3.91
C PRO A 1039 0.40 24.80 4.73
N ARG A 1040 -0.51 23.87 5.03
CA ARG A 1040 -1.78 24.20 5.70
C ARG A 1040 -2.29 23.06 6.56
N ILE A 1041 -3.06 23.43 7.57
CA ILE A 1041 -3.89 22.53 8.36
C ILE A 1041 -5.33 22.94 8.09
N GLU A 1042 -6.15 21.97 7.70
CA GLU A 1042 -7.51 22.22 7.24
C GLU A 1042 -8.52 21.43 8.07
N ARG A 1043 -9.76 21.90 8.03
CA ARG A 1043 -10.92 21.28 8.67
C ARG A 1043 -12.08 21.23 7.67
N ALA A 1044 -12.86 20.15 7.70
CA ALA A 1044 -14.16 20.06 7.06
C ALA A 1044 -15.15 19.35 8.00
N ASN A 1045 -16.44 19.42 7.69
CA ASN A 1045 -17.40 18.49 8.24
C ASN A 1045 -17.09 17.07 7.75
N MET A 1046 -17.51 16.03 8.48
CA MET A 1046 -17.23 14.62 8.12
C MET A 1046 -17.89 14.19 6.80
N ASP A 1047 -18.84 14.97 6.28
CA ASP A 1047 -19.45 14.82 4.97
C ASP A 1047 -18.69 15.57 3.84
N GLY A 1048 -17.56 16.22 4.19
CA GLY A 1048 -16.72 17.00 3.27
C GLY A 1048 -17.19 18.45 3.07
N SER A 1049 -18.32 18.85 3.65
CA SER A 1049 -18.85 20.21 3.55
C SER A 1049 -18.08 21.21 4.43
N GLU A 1050 -18.27 22.51 4.18
CA GLU A 1050 -17.68 23.62 4.95
C GLU A 1050 -16.16 23.52 5.16
N ARG A 1051 -15.46 23.00 4.15
CA ARG A 1051 -13.99 22.95 4.15
C ARG A 1051 -13.39 24.33 4.33
N LYS A 1052 -12.52 24.49 5.32
CA LYS A 1052 -11.78 25.72 5.60
C LYS A 1052 -10.34 25.45 6.00
N ILE A 1053 -9.48 26.43 5.71
CA ILE A 1053 -8.11 26.47 6.23
C ILE A 1053 -8.19 26.90 7.70
N LEU A 1054 -7.65 26.07 8.60
CA LEU A 1054 -7.60 26.36 10.03
C LEU A 1054 -6.31 27.08 10.41
N VAL A 1055 -5.18 26.65 9.84
CA VAL A 1055 -3.87 27.27 10.04
C VAL A 1055 -3.12 27.29 8.71
N SER A 1056 -2.52 28.43 8.37
CA SER A 1056 -1.67 28.60 7.18
C SER A 1056 -0.41 29.44 7.45
N ASP A 1057 -0.29 30.03 8.64
CA ASP A 1057 0.86 30.83 9.03
C ASP A 1057 1.83 30.02 9.91
N LYS A 1058 3.13 30.31 9.77
CA LYS A 1058 4.20 29.66 10.54
C LYS A 1058 4.11 28.12 10.49
N LEU A 1059 3.84 27.60 9.30
CA LEU A 1059 3.88 26.18 8.98
C LEU A 1059 4.99 25.93 7.97
N GLY A 1060 5.58 24.74 8.04
CA GLY A 1060 6.62 24.31 7.15
C GLY A 1060 6.44 22.86 6.73
N LEU A 1061 6.48 21.94 7.68
CA LEU A 1061 6.29 20.50 7.44
C LEU A 1061 5.37 19.90 8.54
N PRO A 1062 4.05 20.19 8.49
CA PRO A 1062 3.09 19.66 9.45
C PRO A 1062 2.89 18.15 9.25
N ASN A 1063 3.55 17.33 10.08
CA ASN A 1063 3.69 15.89 9.84
C ASN A 1063 2.76 15.01 10.68
N GLY A 1064 2.54 15.38 11.94
CA GLY A 1064 1.72 14.61 12.89
C GLY A 1064 0.56 15.46 13.40
N LEU A 1065 -0.58 14.82 13.69
CA LEU A 1065 -1.82 15.49 14.07
C LEU A 1065 -2.65 14.59 14.99
N TYR A 1066 -3.22 15.15 16.06
CA TYR A 1066 -4.28 14.52 16.85
C TYR A 1066 -5.26 15.56 17.38
N TYR A 1067 -6.44 15.10 17.80
CA TYR A 1067 -7.42 15.93 18.50
C TYR A 1067 -7.49 15.54 19.99
N ASP A 1068 -7.31 16.52 20.88
CA ASP A 1068 -7.48 16.36 22.32
C ASP A 1068 -8.96 16.58 22.67
N HIS A 1069 -9.69 15.49 22.90
CA HIS A 1069 -11.11 15.55 23.24
C HIS A 1069 -11.39 16.17 24.61
N HIS A 1070 -10.45 16.09 25.55
CA HIS A 1070 -10.64 16.64 26.89
C HIS A 1070 -10.45 18.17 26.90
N ARG A 1071 -9.47 18.66 26.14
CA ARG A 1071 -9.17 20.11 26.03
C ARG A 1071 -9.89 20.80 24.87
N ARG A 1072 -10.50 20.02 23.96
CA ARG A 1072 -11.15 20.48 22.71
C ARG A 1072 -10.19 21.26 21.81
N GLU A 1073 -8.97 20.75 21.68
CA GLU A 1073 -7.90 21.36 20.88
C GLU A 1073 -7.37 20.38 19.84
N LEU A 1074 -7.04 20.88 18.64
CA LEU A 1074 -6.28 20.17 17.62
C LEU A 1074 -4.79 20.45 17.82
N CYS A 1075 -3.97 19.41 17.93
CA CYS A 1075 -2.54 19.53 18.15
C CYS A 1075 -1.74 18.91 16.99
N TRP A 1076 -0.68 19.59 16.56
CA TRP A 1076 0.18 19.13 15.46
C TRP A 1076 1.66 19.28 15.77
N GLY A 1077 2.47 18.47 15.09
CA GLY A 1077 3.92 18.55 15.09
C GLY A 1077 4.43 19.02 13.73
N ASP A 1078 5.26 20.06 13.73
CA ASP A 1078 5.88 20.58 12.52
C ASP A 1078 7.39 20.29 12.51
N ALA A 1079 7.85 19.49 11.54
CA ALA A 1079 9.24 19.07 11.46
C ALA A 1079 10.21 20.17 11.00
N LYS A 1080 9.71 21.18 10.29
CA LYS A 1080 10.54 22.31 9.84
C LYS A 1080 10.59 23.40 10.91
N MET A 1081 9.45 23.68 11.54
CA MET A 1081 9.37 24.66 12.63
C MET A 1081 9.90 24.12 13.95
N LYS A 1082 10.04 22.79 14.07
CA LYS A 1082 10.50 22.09 15.26
C LYS A 1082 9.60 22.31 16.48
N THR A 1083 8.32 22.52 16.25
CA THR A 1083 7.32 22.80 17.29
C THR A 1083 6.26 21.71 17.39
N ILE A 1084 5.70 21.57 18.60
CA ILE A 1084 4.39 20.95 18.82
C ILE A 1084 3.46 22.07 19.27
N GLU A 1085 2.36 22.26 18.58
CA GLU A 1085 1.41 23.34 18.81
C GLU A 1085 -0.01 22.79 18.92
N CYS A 1086 -0.87 23.52 19.63
CA CYS A 1086 -2.29 23.20 19.74
C CYS A 1086 -3.13 24.45 19.45
N VAL A 1087 -4.30 24.25 18.86
CA VAL A 1087 -5.26 25.32 18.54
C VAL A 1087 -6.67 24.81 18.83
N ARG A 1088 -7.61 25.70 19.19
CA ARG A 1088 -9.01 25.31 19.31
C ARG A 1088 -9.60 24.94 17.94
N ASP A 1089 -10.69 24.19 17.98
CA ASP A 1089 -11.41 23.72 16.79
C ASP A 1089 -11.89 24.88 15.88
N ASP A 1090 -12.13 26.06 16.43
CA ASP A 1090 -12.49 27.29 15.70
C ASP A 1090 -11.29 28.05 15.11
N GLY A 1091 -10.06 27.72 15.50
CA GLY A 1091 -8.82 28.40 15.11
C GLY A 1091 -8.28 29.38 16.16
N SER A 1092 -8.99 29.58 17.26
CA SER A 1092 -8.59 30.48 18.35
C SER A 1092 -7.59 29.84 19.33
N ASN A 1093 -6.99 30.66 20.20
CA ASN A 1093 -6.14 30.23 21.31
C ASN A 1093 -5.00 29.27 20.90
N ARG A 1094 -4.39 29.51 19.75
CA ARG A 1094 -3.17 28.81 19.30
C ARG A 1094 -2.07 28.98 20.34
N ARG A 1095 -1.49 27.87 20.82
CA ARG A 1095 -0.43 27.82 21.82
C ARG A 1095 0.66 26.82 21.45
N ILE A 1096 1.89 27.10 21.86
CA ILE A 1096 3.03 26.23 21.66
C ILE A 1096 3.17 25.32 22.90
N VAL A 1097 3.20 24.01 22.68
CA VAL A 1097 3.42 22.98 23.72
C VAL A 1097 4.91 22.66 23.86
N LEU A 1098 5.61 22.58 22.72
CA LEU A 1098 7.04 22.31 22.67
C LEU A 1098 7.68 23.14 21.56
N ALA A 1099 8.83 23.76 21.84
CA ALA A 1099 9.60 24.54 20.88
C ALA A 1099 11.08 24.09 20.89
N ASP A 1100 11.70 24.08 19.70
CA ASP A 1100 13.14 23.92 19.47
C ASP A 1100 13.81 22.63 20.01
N GLN A 1101 13.02 21.71 20.57
CA GLN A 1101 13.50 20.44 21.13
C GLN A 1101 13.09 19.22 20.29
N THR A 1102 12.33 19.43 19.21
CA THR A 1102 12.04 18.40 18.21
C THR A 1102 13.01 18.53 17.03
N THR A 1103 13.32 17.43 16.36
CA THR A 1103 14.26 17.44 15.22
C THR A 1103 13.57 17.09 13.90
N MET A 1104 12.93 15.93 13.83
CA MET A 1104 12.22 15.48 12.63
C MET A 1104 10.99 14.67 13.05
N ILE A 1105 10.01 15.37 13.62
CA ILE A 1105 8.77 14.76 14.10
C ILE A 1105 7.98 14.13 12.94
N PHE A 1106 7.42 12.94 13.18
CA PHE A 1106 6.57 12.24 12.22
C PHE A 1106 5.16 11.99 12.78
N GLY A 1107 5.02 11.05 13.72
CA GLY A 1107 3.76 10.72 14.37
C GLY A 1107 3.57 11.51 15.66
N LEU A 1108 2.31 11.79 16.01
CA LEU A 1108 1.94 12.50 17.25
C LEU A 1108 0.64 11.92 17.80
N SER A 1109 0.58 11.62 19.09
CA SER A 1109 -0.59 11.00 19.74
C SER A 1109 -0.91 11.59 21.11
N ASP A 1110 -2.21 11.55 21.45
CA ASP A 1110 -2.76 11.94 22.75
C ASP A 1110 -2.63 10.84 23.82
N GLY A 1111 -1.89 11.11 24.88
CA GLY A 1111 -1.75 10.28 26.08
C GLY A 1111 -2.46 10.81 27.34
N LEU A 1112 -3.57 11.54 27.20
CA LEU A 1112 -4.27 12.27 28.27
C LEU A 1112 -3.43 13.42 28.86
N GLN A 1113 -2.53 13.13 29.80
CA GLN A 1113 -1.62 14.15 30.37
C GLN A 1113 -0.45 14.45 29.43
N TYR A 1114 0.02 13.45 28.69
CA TYR A 1114 1.21 13.56 27.86
C TYR A 1114 0.88 13.65 26.38
N ALA A 1115 1.72 14.35 25.63
CA ALA A 1115 1.82 14.19 24.18
C ALA A 1115 3.02 13.31 23.86
N TYR A 1116 2.81 12.33 22.98
CA TYR A 1116 3.84 11.41 22.53
C TYR A 1116 4.13 11.63 21.05
N TRP A 1117 5.40 11.65 20.66
CA TRP A 1117 5.79 11.79 19.26
C TRP A 1117 6.90 10.84 18.85
N THR A 1118 6.95 10.50 17.57
CA THR A 1118 8.10 9.81 16.96
C THR A 1118 8.99 10.81 16.28
N ASP A 1119 10.30 10.62 16.41
CA ASP A 1119 11.29 11.50 15.80
C ASP A 1119 12.30 10.67 14.98
N TRP A 1120 12.42 10.98 13.69
CA TRP A 1120 13.27 10.25 12.75
C TRP A 1120 14.76 10.51 12.91
N SER A 1121 15.15 11.68 13.42
CA SER A 1121 16.56 12.05 13.57
C SER A 1121 17.15 11.44 14.83
N THR A 1122 16.39 11.43 15.92
CA THR A 1122 16.81 10.81 17.18
C THR A 1122 16.48 9.32 17.25
N ASN A 1123 15.57 8.84 16.39
CA ASN A 1123 14.99 7.49 16.42
C ASN A 1123 14.44 7.10 17.81
N LYS A 1124 13.77 8.06 18.46
CA LYS A 1124 13.17 7.91 19.79
C LYS A 1124 11.70 8.28 19.77
N ILE A 1125 10.98 7.81 20.79
CA ILE A 1125 9.65 8.31 21.13
C ILE A 1125 9.82 9.36 22.21
N GLY A 1126 9.51 10.61 21.89
CA GLY A 1126 9.46 11.69 22.87
C GLY A 1126 8.14 11.70 23.63
N ARG A 1127 8.19 12.23 24.85
CA ARG A 1127 7.06 12.43 25.76
C ARG A 1127 7.17 13.80 26.40
N ILE A 1128 6.09 14.57 26.42
CA ILE A 1128 6.01 15.85 27.12
C ILE A 1128 4.68 16.01 27.84
N ASP A 1129 4.70 16.60 29.04
CA ASP A 1129 3.49 17.01 29.75
C ASP A 1129 2.84 18.17 28.97
N LYS A 1130 1.53 18.08 28.71
CA LYS A 1130 0.81 19.12 27.98
C LYS A 1130 0.61 20.41 28.81
N THR A 1131 0.94 20.38 30.09
CA THR A 1131 1.05 21.55 30.96
C THR A 1131 2.54 21.90 31.14
N PRO A 1132 2.96 23.18 31.14
CA PRO A 1132 4.37 23.57 30.99
C PRO A 1132 5.27 23.32 32.21
N SER A 1133 4.97 22.30 33.04
CA SER A 1133 5.60 22.07 34.33
C SER A 1133 6.86 21.20 34.25
N HIS A 1134 7.09 20.47 33.14
CA HIS A 1134 8.17 19.50 33.02
C HIS A 1134 8.89 19.57 31.67
N SER A 1135 10.22 19.33 31.68
CA SER A 1135 11.01 19.13 30.47
C SER A 1135 10.57 17.84 29.73
N PRO A 1136 10.68 17.78 28.40
CA PRO A 1136 10.42 16.54 27.68
C PRO A 1136 11.41 15.44 28.06
N ASP A 1137 10.95 14.20 27.94
CA ASP A 1137 11.71 12.98 28.17
C ASP A 1137 11.44 11.97 27.04
N SER A 1138 12.07 10.79 27.08
CA SER A 1138 11.92 9.74 26.07
C SER A 1138 11.35 8.44 26.64
N VAL A 1139 10.50 7.77 25.86
CA VAL A 1139 10.02 6.41 26.16
C VAL A 1139 11.02 5.40 25.63
N LEU A 1140 11.37 4.43 26.46
CA LEU A 1140 12.28 3.34 26.09
C LEU A 1140 11.61 2.44 25.04
N LEU A 1141 12.32 2.20 23.94
CA LEU A 1141 11.88 1.31 22.89
C LEU A 1141 12.26 -0.15 23.20
N PRO A 1142 11.36 -1.13 22.96
CA PRO A 1142 11.71 -2.54 23.04
C PRO A 1142 12.78 -2.93 22.02
N SER A 1143 13.63 -3.89 22.39
CA SER A 1143 14.57 -4.53 21.47
C SER A 1143 13.81 -5.28 20.36
N GLY A 1144 14.21 -5.12 19.09
CA GLY A 1144 13.67 -5.96 17.99
C GLY A 1144 13.08 -5.21 16.79
N GLY A 1145 13.25 -3.89 16.71
CA GLY A 1145 12.83 -3.10 15.56
C GLY A 1145 13.96 -2.27 14.97
N ASN A 1146 14.21 -2.44 13.66
CA ASN A 1146 15.18 -1.65 12.89
C ASN A 1146 14.42 -0.77 11.88
N GLY A 1147 14.69 0.53 11.86
CA GLY A 1147 14.10 1.49 10.93
C GLY A 1147 13.50 2.72 11.59
N LYS A 1148 12.99 3.64 10.76
CA LYS A 1148 12.34 4.88 11.20
C LYS A 1148 11.02 4.59 11.91
N LEU A 1149 10.73 5.34 12.96
CA LEU A 1149 9.46 5.31 13.67
C LEU A 1149 8.44 6.19 12.95
N TYR A 1150 7.35 5.60 12.45
CA TYR A 1150 6.29 6.29 11.72
C TYR A 1150 5.15 6.70 12.66
N GLY A 1151 3.89 6.39 12.33
CA GLY A 1151 2.74 6.68 13.18
C GLY A 1151 2.83 5.94 14.52
N LEU A 1152 2.32 6.59 15.57
CA LEU A 1152 2.14 6.00 16.89
C LEU A 1152 0.73 6.32 17.40
N VAL A 1153 0.24 5.50 18.30
CA VAL A 1153 -1.03 5.74 19.00
C VAL A 1153 -0.93 5.27 20.43
N ALA A 1154 -1.40 6.10 21.36
CA ALA A 1154 -1.47 5.76 22.77
C ALA A 1154 -2.77 5.01 23.07
N VAL A 1155 -2.63 3.79 23.61
CA VAL A 1155 -3.74 2.99 24.09
C VAL A 1155 -3.94 3.29 25.57
N LYS A 1156 -5.09 3.90 25.88
CA LYS A 1156 -5.46 4.32 27.23
C LYS A 1156 -6.18 3.18 27.97
N ASN A 1157 -6.17 3.25 29.30
CA ASN A 1157 -6.87 2.26 30.16
C ASN A 1157 -8.39 2.39 30.10
N SER A 1158 -8.89 3.49 29.54
CA SER A 1158 -10.30 3.77 29.31
C SER A 1158 -10.52 4.10 27.85
N CYS A 1159 -11.58 3.53 27.28
CA CYS A 1159 -12.10 3.98 26.01
C CYS A 1159 -13.06 5.17 26.23
N PRO A 1160 -13.19 6.10 25.28
CA PRO A 1160 -14.17 7.19 25.38
C PRO A 1160 -15.60 6.60 25.44
N HIS A 1161 -16.30 6.76 26.57
CA HIS A 1161 -17.59 6.07 26.82
C HIS A 1161 -18.84 6.94 26.67
N ASP A 1162 -18.72 8.27 26.59
CA ASP A 1162 -19.87 9.17 26.75
C ASP A 1162 -20.20 10.01 25.50
N ILE A 1163 -19.67 9.64 24.34
CA ILE A 1163 -19.92 10.36 23.08
C ILE A 1163 -20.82 9.51 22.20
N ASN A 1164 -22.05 9.99 22.03
CA ASN A 1164 -22.99 9.50 21.02
C ASN A 1164 -23.24 10.59 20.00
N ASN A 1165 -23.46 10.17 18.76
CA ASN A 1165 -23.95 11.03 17.70
C ASN A 1165 -25.10 10.33 16.98
N VAL A 1166 -25.78 11.08 16.12
CA VAL A 1166 -26.99 10.59 15.44
C VAL A 1166 -26.70 9.36 14.57
N CYS A 1167 -25.47 9.17 14.08
CA CYS A 1167 -25.09 8.01 13.29
C CYS A 1167 -24.88 6.73 14.12
N ASN A 1168 -24.65 6.83 15.44
CA ASN A 1168 -24.55 5.68 16.34
C ASN A 1168 -25.90 5.26 16.92
N GLU A 1169 -26.77 6.23 17.26
CA GLU A 1169 -28.05 5.97 17.92
C GLU A 1169 -29.18 5.65 16.93
N ASN A 1170 -29.24 6.33 15.78
CA ASN A 1170 -30.26 6.16 14.75
C ASN A 1170 -29.57 6.13 13.38
N ASN A 1171 -29.08 4.98 12.93
CA ASN A 1171 -28.44 4.87 11.61
C ASN A 1171 -29.47 4.64 10.49
N ASP A 1172 -30.39 5.60 10.26
CA ASP A 1172 -31.46 5.45 9.26
C ASP A 1172 -31.00 5.73 7.81
N CYS A 1173 -29.69 5.70 7.55
CA CYS A 1173 -29.20 5.78 6.17
C CYS A 1173 -29.49 4.46 5.44
N THR A 1174 -29.87 4.55 4.16
CA THR A 1174 -30.32 3.38 3.40
C THR A 1174 -29.16 2.46 3.05
N THR A 1175 -29.49 1.23 2.61
CA THR A 1175 -28.50 0.28 2.10
C THR A 1175 -27.64 0.94 1.01
N GLY A 1176 -26.31 0.85 1.15
CA GLY A 1176 -25.37 1.49 0.22
C GLY A 1176 -24.90 2.90 0.61
N GLN A 1177 -25.46 3.51 1.68
CA GLN A 1177 -25.07 4.84 2.16
C GLN A 1177 -24.21 4.79 3.43
N LEU A 1178 -23.33 5.79 3.55
CA LEU A 1178 -22.58 6.14 4.76
C LEU A 1178 -23.36 7.17 5.56
N CYS A 1179 -23.47 6.99 6.88
CA CYS A 1179 -23.94 8.02 7.78
C CYS A 1179 -22.75 8.87 8.25
N LEU A 1180 -22.73 10.14 7.90
CA LEU A 1180 -21.67 11.10 8.24
C LEU A 1180 -22.25 12.15 9.19
N PRO A 1181 -21.72 12.31 10.42
CA PRO A 1181 -22.23 13.30 11.37
C PRO A 1181 -21.93 14.73 10.88
N ASN A 1182 -22.92 15.61 10.97
CA ASN A 1182 -22.81 17.03 10.62
C ASN A 1182 -23.73 17.85 11.52
N LEU A 1183 -23.17 18.44 12.59
CA LEU A 1183 -23.94 19.20 13.58
C LEU A 1183 -24.49 20.54 13.07
N SER A 1184 -23.98 21.06 11.95
CA SER A 1184 -24.50 22.28 11.33
C SER A 1184 -25.92 22.08 10.77
N LEU A 1185 -26.35 20.84 10.58
CA LEU A 1185 -27.67 20.49 10.07
C LEU A 1185 -28.68 20.18 11.19
N ARG A 1186 -29.96 20.48 10.95
CA ARG A 1186 -31.06 20.09 11.85
C ARG A 1186 -31.14 18.57 12.06
N SER A 1187 -30.83 17.79 11.02
CA SER A 1187 -30.74 16.32 11.08
C SER A 1187 -29.52 15.81 11.86
N LYS A 1188 -28.52 16.66 12.10
CA LYS A 1188 -27.22 16.35 12.71
C LYS A 1188 -26.41 15.24 12.02
N ARG A 1189 -26.86 14.76 10.85
CA ARG A 1189 -26.23 13.75 10.00
C ARG A 1189 -26.51 14.00 8.52
N VAL A 1190 -25.67 13.45 7.66
CA VAL A 1190 -25.84 13.34 6.21
C VAL A 1190 -25.64 11.89 5.78
N CYS A 1191 -26.59 11.37 5.00
CA CYS A 1191 -26.43 10.07 4.36
C CYS A 1191 -25.81 10.28 2.96
N GLN A 1192 -24.60 9.77 2.73
CA GLN A 1192 -23.93 9.88 1.44
C GLN A 1192 -23.75 8.51 0.80
N CYS A 1193 -24.02 8.43 -0.50
CA CYS A 1193 -23.79 7.21 -1.26
C CYS A 1193 -22.31 6.88 -1.35
N ALA A 1194 -21.98 5.63 -1.03
CA ALA A 1194 -20.67 5.09 -1.29
C ALA A 1194 -20.47 4.86 -2.79
N ASP A 1195 -19.29 5.18 -3.29
CA ASP A 1195 -18.95 5.11 -4.71
C ASP A 1195 -18.89 3.65 -5.19
N ASN A 1196 -18.68 2.69 -4.27
CA ASN A 1196 -18.68 1.25 -4.55
C ASN A 1196 -20.02 0.53 -4.26
N ALA A 1197 -21.10 1.26 -3.96
CA ALA A 1197 -22.41 0.65 -3.64
C ALA A 1197 -23.32 0.37 -4.85
N GLY A 1198 -22.96 0.83 -6.06
CA GLY A 1198 -23.72 0.57 -7.29
C GLY A 1198 -25.22 0.99 -7.20
N LEU A 1199 -26.12 0.14 -7.71
CA LEU A 1199 -27.58 0.38 -7.76
C LEU A 1199 -28.28 0.43 -6.37
N GLN A 1200 -27.61 0.00 -5.28
CA GLN A 1200 -28.22 -0.09 -3.94
C GLN A 1200 -28.60 1.28 -3.35
N CYS A 1201 -27.95 2.34 -3.83
CA CYS A 1201 -28.15 3.70 -3.38
C CYS A 1201 -29.39 4.41 -3.94
N LEU A 1202 -30.20 3.72 -4.76
CA LEU A 1202 -31.35 4.29 -5.47
C LEU A 1202 -32.72 4.02 -4.78
N LEU A 1203 -32.78 3.38 -3.60
CA LEU A 1203 -34.03 2.99 -2.92
C LEU A 1203 -34.30 3.75 -1.59
N ARG A 1204 -35.12 4.82 -1.69
CA ARG A 1204 -35.96 5.57 -0.71
C ARG A 1204 -35.36 6.47 0.40
N GLU A 1205 -35.54 7.78 0.21
CA GLU A 1205 -36.09 8.68 1.23
C GLU A 1205 -37.65 8.62 1.21
N ARG A 1206 -38.32 8.22 2.31
CA ARG A 1206 -39.71 8.62 2.62
C ARG A 1206 -39.84 8.85 4.14
N PRO A 1207 -40.43 9.98 4.61
CA PRO A 1207 -40.63 10.31 6.02
C PRO A 1207 -41.85 9.58 6.66
N PRO A 1208 -41.97 9.52 8.01
CA PRO A 1208 -43.03 8.77 8.71
C PRO A 1208 -44.42 9.43 8.59
N PRO A 1209 -45.53 8.68 8.77
CA PRO A 1209 -46.89 9.17 8.51
C PRO A 1209 -47.46 10.06 9.64
N PRO A 1210 -48.36 11.02 9.33
CA PRO A 1210 -49.08 11.81 10.32
C PRO A 1210 -50.24 11.04 10.97
N LEU A 1211 -50.52 11.33 12.24
CA LEU A 1211 -51.68 10.85 12.99
C LEU A 1211 -53.01 11.36 12.36
N PRO A 1212 -54.11 10.59 12.42
CA PRO A 1212 -55.37 10.98 11.80
C PRO A 1212 -56.15 12.00 12.65
N PRO A 1213 -56.98 12.85 12.02
CA PRO A 1213 -57.75 13.88 12.71
C PRO A 1213 -58.89 13.26 13.52
N GLN A 1214 -59.00 13.65 14.79
CA GLN A 1214 -60.24 13.49 15.55
C GLN A 1214 -61.19 14.64 15.19
N PHE A 1215 -62.44 14.30 14.88
CA PHE A 1215 -63.56 15.24 14.90
C PHE A 1215 -63.74 15.78 16.33
N GLY A 1216 -63.84 17.09 16.47
CA GLY A 1216 -64.10 17.80 17.73
C GLY A 1216 -63.58 19.23 17.70
#